data_AF-A0A3M7EIK0-F1
#
_entry.id   AF-A0A3M7EIK0-F1
#
_cell.length_a   1.000
_cell.length_b   1.000
_cell.length_c   1.000
_cell.angle_alpha   90.00
_cell.angle_beta   90.00
_cell.angle_gamma   90.00
#
_symmetry.space_group_name_H-M   'P 1'
#
loop_
_entity.id
_entity.type
_entity.pdbx_description
1 polymer ?
#
loop_
_entity_poly.entity_id
_entity_poly.type
_entity_poly.pdbx_seq_one_letter_code
_entity_poly.pdbx_strand_id
1 'polypeptide(L)'
;MTGKKPCHFFQLGQCKNGNGCKYAHVKDPNFKRKACINFAKGKCHRGKTCTYSHDRADIDLWKASNDQAATAGASGPSNVDNAEAVFKNWRYNIPQGIGTPTPLGPNLGRFFKQAAELLDSDAGRMQEVIVLLASEGGVQRIIELLDQPLDKVHPEILTRLFDSRIIHFLEVITHNNVTASAILKPRLTTIYNIVWDKGAERAIRLFSAVAQHLQALRLSGQDGDGSINTAAIHAIECTLIAFDKLIEVNTEAQVHDELKAVAEAFAILFKEPMTDEVRFAVKPSQRHLRRAEQRLGLGQAIPTQSEGKQHNGERTSFTLERPGPGKLNIDGVPRHDNDHIDIREISILPTTLEIQFAGAEYLPLADPTQWHLGGLEGLLDRHFRLLRADTVGQLRDTAKTELAKLQTPEVRDRSQQNKQRTSRAFVYGNATIVDVTFTSRNGIEFAISFDQPGNVQRKNKNERKDWWQNSKRLSDDALVCLLSSLGSAIFLTVVPEPRNPKKDATKGEQQIPIHKQYDLWSNEQRAHVIVKPAQQDGIHTMLSEFSLGGNAHLSLVEFPGVLLPAFQTTLRAMQRLSETLEVPFADVLAPVSTTANPTRHIEIQPPNYATRPGFEFDLSAVTTGGEALRFTPGRDIEGLAAELAQHSSLDHGQAKAVVSSLSRSLALIQAPPGTGKSYHGVQLIKILLAHKKPCNLGPILCVCFTNHALDQSLERLLDEGVSNIVRIGGRSKSDRLADVNLREVVQRLDLTKTEKSERFRLTKEVEDEVTELKLILRSMSELGSQSSIEDYLREWHPQHHHQLFSKIDEEGFVTVNRRQGSELQQWLTAVPWDQKKPRPIAELENADLHRMTARERRRLHREWTAKAAEKVREKFYTALAAYNKAKEELDNIRTETDQRVLRQANIIGITTSGLARNLDLLRRVNAKVLLCEGAGEVLESHLSTALLPSVEHAILIGDHQQLRPHVQNYDLSIESRGGAQYALDLSLFERLVQPQDILAHPLPFCRLQIQRRMHPSISQLVQETLYPDLQNAESVSSLPDVVGMRRRLFWMHHEQPENHAGDGLNTSHTNAYEVEMTAALVKHLVHQGVYKSDEI
;
A
#
# COMPACT_ATOMS: atom_id res chain seq x y z
N MET A 1 31.76 -60.76 7.55
CA MET A 1 30.40 -60.64 7.00
C MET A 1 30.36 -59.46 6.00
N THR A 2 31.09 -59.40 4.88
CA THR A 2 31.25 -60.35 3.77
C THR A 2 29.91 -60.91 3.30
N GLY A 3 29.29 -60.25 2.31
CA GLY A 3 28.16 -60.78 1.53
C GLY A 3 26.95 -59.83 1.28
N LYS A 4 26.78 -58.74 2.05
CA LYS A 4 25.60 -57.87 1.91
C LYS A 4 25.79 -56.84 0.79
N LYS A 5 24.85 -56.80 -0.18
CA LYS A 5 24.81 -55.76 -1.22
C LYS A 5 24.70 -54.36 -0.59
N PRO A 6 25.28 -53.30 -1.19
CA PRO A 6 25.12 -51.93 -0.71
C PRO A 6 23.65 -51.52 -0.66
N CYS A 7 23.24 -50.82 0.39
CA CYS A 7 21.88 -50.34 0.57
C CYS A 7 21.60 -49.16 -0.38
N HIS A 8 20.72 -49.36 -1.36
CA HIS A 8 20.35 -48.33 -2.34
C HIS A 8 19.82 -47.03 -1.67
N PHE A 9 18.94 -47.16 -0.67
CA PHE A 9 18.42 -46.01 0.07
C PHE A 9 19.49 -45.31 0.92
N PHE A 10 20.51 -46.03 1.39
CA PHE A 10 21.63 -45.41 2.09
C PHE A 10 22.52 -44.62 1.11
N GLN A 11 22.74 -45.11 -0.12
CA GLN A 11 23.43 -44.33 -1.15
C GLN A 11 22.70 -43.02 -1.51
N LEU A 12 21.37 -43.01 -1.39
CA LEU A 12 20.52 -41.83 -1.58
C LEU A 12 20.34 -40.96 -0.31
N GLY A 13 20.89 -41.38 0.84
CA GLY A 13 20.73 -40.67 2.12
C GLY A 13 19.34 -40.78 2.75
N GLN A 14 18.52 -41.75 2.32
CA GLN A 14 17.11 -41.91 2.68
C GLN A 14 16.82 -43.19 3.49
N CYS A 15 17.85 -43.94 3.91
CA CYS A 15 17.62 -45.17 4.67
C CYS A 15 17.19 -44.87 6.11
N LYS A 16 15.96 -45.22 6.47
CA LYS A 16 15.40 -45.04 7.82
C LYS A 16 15.71 -46.18 8.80
N ASN A 17 16.29 -47.28 8.32
CA ASN A 17 16.46 -48.52 9.12
C ASN A 17 17.80 -48.60 9.87
N GLY A 18 18.64 -47.56 9.81
CA GLY A 18 19.89 -47.45 10.57
C GLY A 18 20.76 -48.71 10.53
N ASN A 19 21.27 -49.14 11.69
CA ASN A 19 22.11 -50.34 11.82
C ASN A 19 21.34 -51.66 11.65
N GLY A 20 20.01 -51.63 11.62
CA GLY A 20 19.14 -52.79 11.37
C GLY A 20 18.91 -53.10 9.88
N CYS A 21 19.55 -52.36 8.97
CA CYS A 21 19.36 -52.57 7.54
C CYS A 21 19.92 -53.94 7.08
N LYS A 22 19.10 -54.68 6.33
CA LYS A 22 19.50 -55.96 5.72
C LYS A 22 20.61 -55.82 4.67
N TYR A 23 20.87 -54.60 4.20
CA TYR A 23 21.89 -54.24 3.21
C TYR A 23 23.02 -53.42 3.83
N ALA A 24 24.22 -53.43 3.23
CA ALA A 24 25.40 -52.77 3.77
C ALA A 24 25.34 -51.24 3.60
N HIS A 25 25.57 -50.49 4.67
CA HIS A 25 25.66 -49.02 4.65
C HIS A 25 27.09 -48.56 4.33
N VAL A 26 27.58 -48.93 3.15
CA VAL A 26 28.93 -48.58 2.66
C VAL A 26 28.77 -47.79 1.37
N LYS A 27 29.40 -46.61 1.23
CA LYS A 27 29.32 -45.81 0.00
C LYS A 27 29.95 -46.59 -1.16
N ASP A 28 29.16 -46.88 -2.19
CA ASP A 28 29.64 -47.58 -3.38
C ASP A 28 30.12 -46.56 -4.42
N PRO A 29 31.42 -46.54 -4.77
CA PRO A 29 31.96 -45.58 -5.75
C PRO A 29 31.41 -45.78 -7.17
N ASN A 30 30.79 -46.93 -7.48
CA ASN A 30 30.16 -47.19 -8.77
C ASN A 30 28.66 -46.84 -8.82
N PHE A 31 28.09 -46.33 -7.72
CA PHE A 31 26.66 -46.01 -7.62
C PHE A 31 26.27 -44.83 -8.52
N LYS A 32 25.41 -45.09 -9.51
CA LYS A 32 24.87 -44.06 -10.42
C LYS A 32 23.43 -43.73 -10.02
N ARG A 33 23.17 -42.47 -9.65
CA ARG A 33 21.91 -42.03 -9.01
C ARG A 33 20.64 -42.13 -9.85
N LYS A 34 20.74 -42.17 -11.19
CA LYS A 34 19.60 -42.11 -12.12
C LYS A 34 19.86 -42.94 -13.37
N ALA A 35 18.83 -43.59 -13.90
CA ALA A 35 18.88 -44.34 -15.15
C ALA A 35 19.19 -43.42 -16.36
N CYS A 36 19.96 -43.94 -17.31
CA CYS A 36 20.30 -43.22 -18.54
C CYS A 36 19.17 -43.37 -19.56
N ILE A 37 18.42 -42.29 -19.74
CA ILE A 37 17.29 -42.22 -20.68
C ILE A 37 17.74 -42.54 -22.11
N ASN A 38 18.92 -42.06 -22.51
CA ASN A 38 19.45 -42.32 -23.86
C ASN A 38 19.84 -43.78 -24.06
N PHE A 39 20.28 -44.50 -23.02
CA PHE A 39 20.57 -45.93 -23.12
C PHE A 39 19.27 -46.75 -23.13
N ALA A 40 18.27 -46.36 -22.33
CA ALA A 40 16.94 -46.97 -22.37
C ALA A 40 16.26 -46.87 -23.76
N LYS A 41 16.58 -45.82 -24.53
CA LYS A 41 16.12 -45.58 -25.91
C LYS A 41 17.09 -46.12 -26.99
N GLY A 42 18.17 -46.83 -26.61
CA GLY A 42 19.15 -47.41 -27.54
C GLY A 42 20.12 -46.43 -28.20
N LYS A 43 20.20 -45.17 -27.73
CA LYS A 43 20.95 -44.06 -28.36
C LYS A 43 22.17 -43.59 -27.54
N CYS A 44 22.61 -44.34 -26.53
CA CYS A 44 23.76 -43.95 -25.71
C CYS A 44 25.07 -44.57 -26.20
N HIS A 45 25.99 -43.73 -26.67
CA HIS A 45 27.30 -44.15 -27.18
C HIS A 45 28.42 -44.14 -26.12
N ARG A 46 28.12 -43.73 -24.87
CA ARG A 46 29.13 -43.56 -23.80
C ARG A 46 29.39 -44.82 -22.96
N GLY A 47 28.73 -45.95 -23.25
CA GLY A 47 29.01 -47.24 -22.61
C GLY A 47 29.18 -47.17 -21.08
N LYS A 48 30.27 -47.73 -20.56
CA LYS A 48 30.55 -47.77 -19.10
C LYS A 48 30.94 -46.40 -18.50
N THR A 49 31.41 -45.44 -19.31
CA THR A 49 31.81 -44.09 -18.86
C THR A 49 30.63 -43.11 -18.77
N CYS A 50 29.41 -43.55 -19.10
CA CYS A 50 28.22 -42.73 -18.92
C CYS A 50 27.98 -42.41 -17.44
N THR A 51 27.71 -41.15 -17.11
CA THR A 51 27.46 -40.70 -15.72
C THR A 51 26.13 -41.20 -15.15
N TYR A 52 25.25 -41.75 -15.99
CA TYR A 52 23.94 -42.30 -15.64
C TYR A 52 23.93 -43.84 -15.72
N SER A 53 23.07 -44.49 -14.93
CA SER A 53 23.00 -45.95 -14.84
C SER A 53 22.49 -46.57 -16.14
N HIS A 54 23.21 -47.58 -16.63
CA HIS A 54 22.75 -48.44 -17.74
C HIS A 54 22.22 -49.78 -17.21
N ASP A 55 22.10 -49.93 -15.89
CA ASP A 55 21.58 -51.16 -15.28
C ASP A 55 20.09 -51.32 -15.60
N ARG A 56 19.71 -52.54 -15.93
CA ARG A 56 18.38 -52.87 -16.43
C ARG A 56 17.32 -52.68 -15.34
N ALA A 57 17.66 -52.97 -14.08
CA ALA A 57 16.78 -52.75 -12.95
C ALA A 57 16.44 -51.27 -12.72
N ASP A 58 17.40 -50.36 -12.88
CA ASP A 58 17.19 -48.92 -12.74
C ASP A 58 16.35 -48.36 -13.90
N ILE A 59 16.55 -48.90 -15.11
CA ILE A 59 15.78 -48.53 -16.30
C ILE A 59 14.34 -49.02 -16.18
N ASP A 60 14.13 -50.24 -15.67
CA ASP A 60 12.81 -50.82 -15.49
C ASP A 60 12.04 -50.11 -14.36
N LEU A 61 12.73 -49.68 -13.28
CA LEU A 61 12.17 -48.79 -12.26
C LEU A 61 11.77 -47.41 -12.83
N TRP A 62 12.59 -46.82 -13.70
CA TRP A 62 12.25 -45.58 -14.40
C TRP A 62 11.03 -45.75 -15.31
N LYS A 63 10.95 -46.86 -16.07
CA LYS A 63 9.78 -47.18 -16.90
C LYS A 63 8.51 -47.38 -16.06
N ALA A 64 8.60 -48.14 -14.97
CA ALA A 64 7.47 -48.39 -14.07
C ALA A 64 6.98 -47.12 -13.37
N SER A 65 7.88 -46.20 -12.99
CA SER A 65 7.51 -44.89 -12.44
C SER A 65 6.82 -43.99 -13.48
N ASN A 66 7.14 -44.16 -14.77
CA ASN A 66 6.48 -43.44 -15.85
C ASN A 66 5.11 -44.05 -16.21
N ASP A 67 4.98 -45.38 -16.12
CA ASP A 67 3.72 -46.09 -16.38
C ASP A 67 2.69 -45.88 -15.25
N GLN A 68 3.15 -45.69 -14.00
CA GLN A 68 2.29 -45.25 -12.89
C GLN A 68 1.84 -43.78 -13.01
N ALA A 69 2.61 -42.92 -13.69
CA ALA A 69 2.19 -41.56 -14.03
C ALA A 69 1.19 -41.54 -15.21
N ALA A 70 1.16 -42.58 -16.05
CA ALA A 70 0.23 -42.69 -17.17
C ALA A 70 -1.16 -43.24 -16.80
N THR A 71 -1.30 -43.88 -15.62
CA THR A 71 -2.55 -44.55 -15.19
C THR A 71 -3.31 -43.82 -14.08
N ALA A 72 -2.73 -42.77 -13.47
CA ALA A 72 -3.41 -41.87 -12.54
C ALA A 72 -3.42 -40.43 -13.11
N GLY A 73 -4.31 -40.15 -14.06
CA GLY A 73 -4.46 -38.81 -14.62
C GLY A 73 -4.96 -38.77 -16.05
N ALA A 74 -6.18 -39.22 -16.31
CA ALA A 74 -6.89 -38.93 -17.55
C ALA A 74 -7.44 -37.49 -17.54
N SER A 75 -6.54 -36.51 -17.44
CA SER A 75 -6.72 -35.10 -17.83
C SER A 75 -5.40 -34.29 -17.68
N GLY A 76 -4.44 -34.55 -18.59
CA GLY A 76 -3.20 -33.76 -18.80
C GLY A 76 -1.91 -34.42 -18.27
N PRO A 77 -0.78 -34.43 -19.03
CA PRO A 77 -0.18 -33.23 -19.63
C PRO A 77 0.26 -33.41 -21.10
N SER A 78 -0.44 -32.77 -22.04
CA SER A 78 0.00 -32.59 -23.44
C SER A 78 0.22 -31.11 -23.83
N ASN A 79 -0.16 -30.15 -22.98
CA ASN A 79 -0.11 -28.72 -23.33
C ASN A 79 1.22 -28.02 -23.03
N VAL A 80 2.03 -28.49 -22.07
CA VAL A 80 3.27 -27.79 -21.66
C VAL A 80 4.37 -27.90 -22.73
N ASP A 81 4.50 -29.07 -23.37
CA ASP A 81 5.51 -29.32 -24.42
C ASP A 81 5.18 -28.58 -25.74
N ASN A 82 3.89 -28.41 -26.06
CA ASN A 82 3.46 -27.68 -27.25
C ASN A 82 3.68 -26.16 -27.09
N ALA A 83 3.36 -25.60 -25.91
CA ALA A 83 3.53 -24.17 -25.63
C ALA A 83 4.99 -23.71 -25.71
N GLU A 84 5.95 -24.55 -25.29
CA GLU A 84 7.38 -24.21 -25.39
C GLU A 84 7.88 -24.22 -26.85
N ALA A 85 7.40 -25.14 -27.68
CA ALA A 85 7.71 -25.16 -29.10
C ALA A 85 7.12 -23.95 -29.83
N VAL A 86 5.87 -23.58 -29.50
CA VAL A 86 5.20 -22.38 -30.03
C VAL A 86 5.96 -21.12 -29.62
N PHE A 87 6.37 -20.99 -28.36
CA PHE A 87 7.14 -19.85 -27.88
C PHE A 87 8.50 -19.70 -28.60
N LYS A 88 9.24 -20.80 -28.78
CA LYS A 88 10.53 -20.77 -29.51
C LYS A 88 10.36 -20.33 -30.96
N ASN A 89 9.33 -20.82 -31.63
CA ASN A 89 9.01 -20.44 -33.01
C ASN A 89 8.58 -18.97 -33.10
N TRP A 90 7.70 -18.53 -32.19
CA TRP A 90 7.26 -17.14 -32.10
C TRP A 90 8.45 -16.18 -31.89
N ARG A 91 9.37 -16.52 -30.97
CA ARG A 91 10.58 -15.73 -30.68
C ARG A 91 11.51 -15.57 -31.88
N TYR A 92 11.55 -16.54 -32.80
CA TYR A 92 12.38 -16.47 -34.02
C TYR A 92 11.92 -15.36 -34.97
N ASN A 93 10.64 -14.98 -34.92
CA ASN A 93 10.08 -13.93 -35.79
C ASN A 93 10.39 -12.51 -35.30
N ILE A 94 11.08 -12.37 -34.15
CA ILE A 94 11.53 -11.09 -33.58
C ILE A 94 12.96 -10.81 -34.04
N PRO A 95 13.21 -9.71 -34.78
CA PRO A 95 14.55 -9.31 -35.21
C PRO A 95 15.51 -9.08 -34.04
N GLN A 96 16.79 -9.44 -34.19
CA GLN A 96 17.83 -9.29 -33.15
C GLN A 96 18.90 -8.23 -33.46
N GLY A 97 18.76 -7.43 -34.53
CA GLY A 97 19.80 -6.49 -34.96
C GLY A 97 19.30 -5.20 -35.63
N ILE A 98 20.22 -4.26 -35.84
CA ILE A 98 20.01 -2.85 -36.26
C ILE A 98 19.64 -2.70 -37.76
N GLY A 99 19.48 -3.80 -38.51
CA GLY A 99 19.05 -3.76 -39.92
C GLY A 99 17.53 -3.61 -40.08
N THR A 100 17.07 -3.15 -41.24
CA THR A 100 15.64 -3.17 -41.60
C THR A 100 15.17 -4.63 -41.70
N PRO A 101 14.29 -5.10 -40.81
CA PRO A 101 13.85 -6.49 -40.84
C PRO A 101 12.97 -6.76 -42.06
N THR A 102 13.02 -7.99 -42.58
CA THR A 102 12.08 -8.41 -43.62
C THR A 102 10.65 -8.39 -43.04
N PRO A 103 9.67 -7.74 -43.71
CA PRO A 103 8.29 -7.73 -43.26
C PRO A 103 7.73 -9.15 -43.16
N LEU A 104 6.97 -9.45 -42.11
CA LEU A 104 6.26 -10.73 -41.97
C LEU A 104 5.06 -10.82 -42.92
N GLY A 105 4.54 -9.67 -43.38
CA GLY A 105 3.44 -9.60 -44.33
C GLY A 105 2.20 -10.36 -43.81
N PRO A 106 1.70 -11.41 -44.51
CA PRO A 106 0.53 -12.16 -44.07
C PRO A 106 0.73 -12.90 -42.74
N ASN A 107 1.98 -13.22 -42.36
CA ASN A 107 2.27 -13.93 -41.11
C ASN A 107 2.21 -13.02 -39.87
N LEU A 108 2.09 -11.69 -40.04
CA LEU A 108 2.01 -10.75 -38.93
C LEU A 108 0.78 -11.00 -38.04
N GLY A 109 -0.35 -11.39 -38.64
CA GLY A 109 -1.55 -11.77 -37.89
C GLY A 109 -1.34 -13.01 -37.02
N ARG A 110 -0.68 -14.03 -37.58
CA ARG A 110 -0.30 -15.25 -36.83
C ARG A 110 0.67 -14.93 -35.69
N PHE A 111 1.58 -13.97 -35.89
CA PHE A 111 2.52 -13.53 -34.86
C PHE A 111 1.81 -12.95 -33.62
N PHE A 112 0.87 -12.01 -33.81
CA PHE A 112 0.12 -11.43 -32.68
C PHE A 112 -0.87 -12.43 -32.06
N LYS A 113 -1.51 -13.27 -32.88
CA LYS A 113 -2.37 -14.34 -32.37
C LYS A 113 -1.62 -15.31 -31.45
N GLN A 114 -0.43 -15.76 -31.88
CA GLN A 114 0.42 -16.61 -31.06
C GLN A 114 0.89 -15.89 -29.79
N ALA A 115 1.17 -14.58 -29.87
CA ALA A 115 1.51 -13.80 -28.68
C ALA A 115 0.36 -13.80 -27.67
N ALA A 116 -0.89 -13.57 -28.11
CA ALA A 116 -2.09 -13.60 -27.26
C ALA A 116 -2.28 -14.98 -26.60
N GLU A 117 -2.19 -16.06 -27.38
CA GLU A 117 -2.28 -17.45 -26.86
C GLU A 117 -1.21 -17.78 -25.81
N LEU A 118 -0.02 -17.17 -25.91
CA LEU A 118 1.08 -17.40 -24.96
C LEU A 118 0.88 -16.65 -23.63
N LEU A 119 0.02 -15.62 -23.56
CA LEU A 119 -0.22 -14.86 -22.32
C LEU A 119 -1.03 -15.64 -21.27
N ASP A 120 -1.83 -16.60 -21.71
CA ASP A 120 -2.63 -17.49 -20.85
C ASP A 120 -1.86 -18.71 -20.32
N SER A 121 -0.57 -18.81 -20.64
CA SER A 121 0.27 -19.94 -20.21
C SER A 121 0.74 -19.81 -18.74
N ASP A 122 2.02 -19.57 -18.48
CA ASP A 122 2.54 -19.27 -17.15
C ASP A 122 3.05 -17.83 -17.06
N ALA A 123 3.12 -17.30 -15.83
CA ALA A 123 3.56 -15.93 -15.57
C ALA A 123 4.96 -15.63 -16.16
N GLY A 124 5.87 -16.60 -16.20
CA GLY A 124 7.19 -16.43 -16.79
C GLY A 124 7.14 -16.25 -18.30
N ARG A 125 6.37 -17.09 -19.00
CA ARG A 125 6.18 -16.96 -20.46
C ARG A 125 5.49 -15.65 -20.83
N MET A 126 4.42 -15.30 -20.13
CA MET A 126 3.73 -14.02 -20.31
C MET A 126 4.70 -12.84 -20.17
N GLN A 127 5.53 -12.85 -19.13
CA GLN A 127 6.55 -11.82 -18.91
C GLN A 127 7.56 -11.77 -20.06
N GLU A 128 8.06 -12.91 -20.52
CA GLU A 128 9.02 -12.98 -21.63
C GLU A 128 8.43 -12.46 -22.95
N VAL A 129 7.16 -12.78 -23.27
CA VAL A 129 6.48 -12.29 -24.49
C VAL A 129 6.44 -10.77 -24.51
N ILE A 130 5.99 -10.13 -23.43
CA ILE A 130 5.85 -8.67 -23.36
C ILE A 130 7.21 -7.97 -23.33
N VAL A 131 8.20 -8.54 -22.64
CA VAL A 131 9.58 -8.03 -22.67
C VAL A 131 10.14 -8.06 -24.09
N LEU A 132 9.89 -9.13 -24.85
CA LEU A 132 10.35 -9.23 -26.23
C LEU A 132 9.59 -8.31 -27.18
N LEU A 133 8.28 -8.10 -26.99
CA LEU A 133 7.51 -7.13 -27.78
C LEU A 133 7.95 -5.68 -27.55
N ALA A 134 8.36 -5.35 -26.32
CA ALA A 134 8.90 -4.03 -26.00
C ALA A 134 10.39 -3.85 -26.37
N SER A 135 11.06 -4.90 -26.86
CA SER A 135 12.45 -4.81 -27.35
C SER A 135 12.52 -4.16 -28.74
N GLU A 136 13.69 -3.67 -29.17
CA GLU A 136 13.86 -3.00 -30.47
C GLU A 136 13.26 -3.79 -31.65
N GLY A 137 13.47 -5.11 -31.71
CA GLY A 137 12.89 -5.97 -32.75
C GLY A 137 11.36 -6.15 -32.62
N GLY A 138 10.84 -6.21 -31.40
CA GLY A 138 9.39 -6.30 -31.16
C GLY A 138 8.68 -5.01 -31.57
N VAL A 139 9.27 -3.86 -31.26
CA VAL A 139 8.80 -2.54 -31.67
C VAL A 139 8.68 -2.44 -33.18
N GLN A 140 9.65 -2.97 -33.94
CA GLN A 140 9.57 -3.01 -35.41
C GLN A 140 8.33 -3.79 -35.92
N ARG A 141 7.92 -4.87 -35.23
CA ARG A 141 6.69 -5.62 -35.59
C ARG A 141 5.42 -4.87 -35.27
N ILE A 142 5.42 -4.08 -34.19
CA ILE A 142 4.30 -3.21 -33.84
C ILE A 142 4.19 -2.08 -34.88
N ILE A 143 5.31 -1.46 -35.26
CA ILE A 143 5.35 -0.44 -36.30
C ILE A 143 4.88 -1.00 -37.65
N GLU A 144 5.28 -2.22 -38.03
CA GLU A 144 4.81 -2.92 -39.24
C GLU A 144 3.27 -3.04 -39.29
N LEU A 145 2.62 -3.18 -38.14
CA LEU A 145 1.16 -3.19 -38.03
C LEU A 145 0.58 -1.77 -38.15
N LEU A 146 1.16 -0.81 -37.42
CA LEU A 146 0.60 0.54 -37.26
C LEU A 146 0.83 1.47 -38.45
N ASP A 147 1.92 1.32 -39.21
CA ASP A 147 2.25 2.17 -40.38
C ASP A 147 1.43 1.83 -41.65
N GLN A 148 0.49 0.89 -41.55
CA GLN A 148 -0.49 0.65 -42.61
C GLN A 148 -1.48 1.83 -42.69
N PRO A 149 -1.90 2.26 -43.90
CA PRO A 149 -2.77 3.42 -44.08
C PRO A 149 -4.24 3.11 -43.76
N LEU A 150 -4.53 2.72 -42.52
CA LEU A 150 -5.82 2.17 -42.05
C LEU A 150 -7.03 3.09 -42.30
N ASP A 151 -6.82 4.41 -42.30
CA ASP A 151 -7.80 5.48 -42.54
C ASP A 151 -8.23 5.62 -44.02
N LYS A 152 -7.45 5.05 -44.95
CA LYS A 152 -7.67 5.18 -46.41
C LYS A 152 -8.06 3.85 -47.08
N VAL A 153 -8.31 2.82 -46.27
CA VAL A 153 -8.62 1.46 -46.75
C VAL A 153 -10.13 1.28 -46.94
N HIS A 154 -10.53 0.55 -48.00
CA HIS A 154 -11.92 0.17 -48.21
C HIS A 154 -12.46 -0.66 -47.03
N PRO A 155 -13.73 -0.48 -46.59
CA PRO A 155 -14.28 -1.14 -45.39
C PRO A 155 -14.09 -2.66 -45.33
N GLU A 156 -14.24 -3.37 -46.44
CA GLU A 156 -14.05 -4.83 -46.50
C GLU A 156 -12.61 -5.29 -46.21
N ILE A 157 -11.63 -4.50 -46.64
CA ILE A 157 -10.22 -4.78 -46.38
C ILE A 157 -9.88 -4.44 -44.92
N LEU A 158 -10.47 -3.36 -44.39
CA LEU A 158 -10.35 -2.98 -42.98
C LEU A 158 -10.88 -4.08 -42.05
N THR A 159 -12.04 -4.68 -42.35
CA THR A 159 -12.57 -5.84 -41.62
C THR A 159 -11.57 -6.99 -41.57
N ARG A 160 -11.01 -7.37 -42.73
CA ARG A 160 -10.01 -8.46 -42.79
C ARG A 160 -8.75 -8.14 -41.99
N LEU A 161 -8.27 -6.89 -42.03
CA LEU A 161 -7.10 -6.46 -41.27
C LEU A 161 -7.39 -6.43 -39.76
N PHE A 162 -8.58 -6.00 -39.37
CA PHE A 162 -9.01 -5.97 -37.99
C PHE A 162 -9.07 -7.37 -37.40
N ASP A 163 -9.84 -8.26 -38.02
CA ASP A 163 -10.09 -9.63 -37.55
C ASP A 163 -8.82 -10.49 -37.55
N SER A 164 -7.91 -10.28 -38.51
CA SER A 164 -6.71 -11.11 -38.62
C SER A 164 -5.48 -10.57 -37.90
N ARG A 165 -5.44 -9.28 -37.54
CA ARG A 165 -4.22 -8.63 -37.01
C ARG A 165 -4.48 -7.69 -35.83
N ILE A 166 -5.32 -6.66 -36.02
CA ILE A 166 -5.46 -5.57 -35.04
C ILE A 166 -6.04 -6.08 -33.73
N ILE A 167 -7.10 -6.90 -33.78
CA ILE A 167 -7.72 -7.42 -32.57
C ILE A 167 -6.73 -8.22 -31.72
N HIS A 168 -5.89 -9.06 -32.35
CA HIS A 168 -4.88 -9.85 -31.63
C HIS A 168 -3.77 -8.98 -31.02
N PHE A 169 -3.42 -7.87 -31.64
CA PHE A 169 -2.52 -6.90 -31.02
C PHE A 169 -3.17 -6.21 -29.81
N LEU A 170 -4.43 -5.80 -29.94
CA LEU A 170 -5.20 -5.19 -28.84
C LEU A 170 -5.38 -6.16 -27.67
N GLU A 171 -5.67 -7.44 -27.95
CA GLU A 171 -5.73 -8.52 -26.96
C GLU A 171 -4.44 -8.62 -26.15
N VAL A 172 -3.27 -8.52 -26.80
CA VAL A 172 -1.97 -8.63 -26.12
C VAL A 172 -1.73 -7.48 -25.14
N ILE A 173 -2.03 -6.25 -25.56
CA ILE A 173 -1.74 -5.05 -24.74
C ILE A 173 -2.82 -4.80 -23.67
N THR A 174 -4.03 -5.34 -23.85
CA THR A 174 -5.13 -5.19 -22.89
C THR A 174 -5.32 -6.38 -21.95
N HIS A 175 -4.58 -7.47 -22.16
CA HIS A 175 -4.69 -8.68 -21.36
C HIS A 175 -4.58 -8.39 -19.84
N ASN A 176 -5.56 -8.85 -19.06
CA ASN A 176 -5.69 -8.56 -17.63
C ASN A 176 -4.44 -8.90 -16.81
N ASN A 177 -3.75 -9.99 -17.13
CA ASN A 177 -2.53 -10.38 -16.40
C ASN A 177 -1.33 -9.48 -16.74
N VAL A 178 -1.32 -8.86 -17.92
CA VAL A 178 -0.26 -7.98 -18.39
C VAL A 178 -0.46 -6.58 -17.83
N THR A 179 -1.67 -6.03 -17.95
CA THR A 179 -2.02 -4.69 -17.44
C THR A 179 -1.92 -4.60 -15.92
N ALA A 180 -2.19 -5.70 -15.20
CA ALA A 180 -2.08 -5.75 -13.76
C ALA A 180 -0.63 -5.91 -13.25
N SER A 181 0.32 -6.37 -14.07
CA SER A 181 1.70 -6.65 -13.67
C SER A 181 2.50 -5.37 -13.40
N ALA A 182 3.17 -5.30 -12.25
CA ALA A 182 4.03 -4.18 -11.88
C ALA A 182 5.34 -4.19 -12.67
N ILE A 183 5.90 -5.38 -12.94
CA ILE A 183 7.14 -5.54 -13.70
C ILE A 183 6.95 -5.20 -15.18
N LEU A 184 5.78 -5.50 -15.75
CA LEU A 184 5.50 -5.25 -17.17
C LEU A 184 5.02 -3.83 -17.47
N LYS A 185 4.63 -3.06 -16.44
CA LYS A 185 4.15 -1.67 -16.62
C LYS A 185 5.10 -0.80 -17.46
N PRO A 186 6.43 -0.74 -17.19
CA PRO A 186 7.33 0.06 -18.02
C PRO A 186 7.39 -0.41 -19.48
N ARG A 187 7.29 -1.73 -19.71
CA ARG A 187 7.31 -2.33 -21.06
C ARG A 187 6.02 -2.01 -21.82
N LEU A 188 4.88 -2.07 -21.15
CA LEU A 188 3.60 -1.63 -21.69
C LEU A 188 3.61 -0.13 -22.01
N THR A 189 4.14 0.72 -21.14
CA THR A 189 4.31 2.15 -21.41
C THR A 189 5.13 2.37 -22.68
N THR A 190 6.21 1.63 -22.88
CA THR A 190 6.97 1.67 -24.16
C THR A 190 6.07 1.35 -25.36
N ILE A 191 5.25 0.30 -25.27
CA ILE A 191 4.34 -0.10 -26.35
C ILE A 191 3.28 0.98 -26.62
N TYR A 192 2.64 1.53 -25.58
CA TYR A 192 1.66 2.61 -25.74
C TYR A 192 2.28 3.89 -26.31
N ASN A 193 3.53 4.23 -25.96
CA ASN A 193 4.22 5.39 -26.54
C ASN A 193 4.51 5.21 -28.04
N ILE A 194 4.66 3.96 -28.51
CA ILE A 194 4.82 3.66 -29.94
C ILE A 194 3.49 3.81 -30.69
N VAL A 195 2.37 3.42 -30.04
CA VAL A 195 1.02 3.66 -30.56
C VAL A 195 0.71 5.15 -30.60
N TRP A 196 1.16 5.91 -29.59
CA TRP A 196 1.01 7.36 -29.51
C TRP A 196 1.73 8.08 -30.65
N ASP A 197 3.03 7.84 -30.83
CA ASP A 197 3.90 8.56 -31.78
C ASP A 197 4.05 10.08 -31.56
N LYS A 198 4.76 10.79 -32.45
CA LYS A 198 4.94 12.25 -32.33
C LYS A 198 3.67 12.94 -32.82
N GLY A 199 2.81 13.36 -31.89
CA GLY A 199 1.61 14.15 -32.20
C GLY A 199 0.32 13.33 -32.31
N ALA A 200 0.30 12.09 -31.83
CA ALA A 200 -0.88 11.21 -31.79
C ALA A 200 -1.38 10.69 -33.16
N GLU A 201 -0.62 10.82 -34.24
CA GLU A 201 -1.08 10.52 -35.60
C GLU A 201 -1.44 9.03 -35.77
N ARG A 202 -0.56 8.11 -35.37
CA ARG A 202 -0.81 6.66 -35.37
C ARG A 202 -1.99 6.27 -34.51
N ALA A 203 -2.11 6.87 -33.32
CA ALA A 203 -3.20 6.59 -32.39
C ALA A 203 -4.55 7.01 -33.00
N ILE A 204 -4.65 8.24 -33.51
CA ILE A 204 -5.86 8.77 -34.13
C ILE A 204 -6.23 7.92 -35.35
N ARG A 205 -5.27 7.59 -36.22
CA ARG A 205 -5.49 6.73 -37.39
C ARG A 205 -6.03 5.36 -37.00
N LEU A 206 -5.40 4.71 -36.02
CA LEU A 206 -5.81 3.37 -35.56
C LEU A 206 -7.22 3.40 -34.97
N PHE A 207 -7.46 4.24 -33.97
CA PHE A 207 -8.73 4.22 -33.23
C PHE A 207 -9.89 4.81 -34.03
N SER A 208 -9.64 5.75 -34.96
CA SER A 208 -10.68 6.21 -35.89
C SER A 208 -11.12 5.10 -36.85
N ALA A 209 -10.17 4.36 -37.43
CA ALA A 209 -10.48 3.23 -38.31
C ALA A 209 -11.20 2.10 -37.54
N VAL A 210 -10.73 1.78 -36.32
CA VAL A 210 -11.39 0.78 -35.48
C VAL A 210 -12.81 1.23 -35.08
N ALA A 211 -13.02 2.49 -34.71
CA ALA A 211 -14.35 3.01 -34.38
C ALA A 211 -15.31 2.87 -35.58
N GLN A 212 -14.88 3.24 -36.79
CA GLN A 212 -15.68 3.06 -38.02
C GLN A 212 -16.03 1.60 -38.28
N HIS A 213 -15.07 0.68 -38.07
CA HIS A 213 -15.31 -0.75 -38.26
C HIS A 213 -16.28 -1.31 -37.22
N LEU A 214 -16.10 -0.99 -35.94
CA LEU A 214 -16.97 -1.47 -34.85
C LEU A 214 -18.40 -0.95 -34.99
N GLN A 215 -18.61 0.24 -35.57
CA GLN A 215 -19.94 0.78 -35.89
C GLN A 215 -20.68 -0.04 -36.97
N ALA A 216 -19.95 -0.73 -37.84
CA ALA A 216 -20.54 -1.62 -38.84
C ALA A 216 -20.92 -3.00 -38.26
N LEU A 217 -20.39 -3.36 -37.08
CA LEU A 217 -20.68 -4.63 -36.41
C LEU A 217 -21.98 -4.53 -35.61
N ARG A 218 -22.86 -5.52 -35.78
CA ARG A 218 -24.03 -5.67 -34.92
C ARG A 218 -23.65 -6.36 -33.61
N LEU A 219 -24.13 -5.81 -32.50
CA LEU A 219 -23.98 -6.39 -31.16
C LEU A 219 -24.84 -7.64 -30.94
N SER A 220 -25.89 -7.79 -31.75
CA SER A 220 -26.74 -8.99 -31.84
C SER A 220 -26.36 -9.85 -33.05
N GLY A 221 -26.61 -11.16 -32.96
CA GLY A 221 -26.35 -12.14 -34.01
C GLY A 221 -27.14 -11.85 -35.31
N GLN A 222 -26.66 -12.41 -36.43
CA GLN A 222 -27.20 -12.15 -37.78
C GLN A 222 -28.61 -12.74 -38.03
N ASP A 223 -29.10 -13.67 -37.18
CA ASP A 223 -30.26 -14.52 -37.49
C ASP A 223 -31.52 -14.27 -36.62
N GLY A 224 -31.67 -13.11 -35.97
CA GLY A 224 -32.91 -12.81 -35.21
C GLY A 224 -33.18 -13.72 -34.00
N ASP A 225 -32.25 -14.62 -33.66
CA ASP A 225 -32.34 -15.60 -32.56
C ASP A 225 -32.00 -15.00 -31.18
N GLY A 226 -31.85 -13.67 -31.09
CA GLY A 226 -31.51 -12.98 -29.84
C GLY A 226 -30.10 -13.26 -29.28
N SER A 227 -29.31 -14.12 -29.92
CA SER A 227 -27.96 -14.47 -29.46
C SER A 227 -26.97 -13.29 -29.54
N ILE A 228 -26.14 -13.14 -28.50
CA ILE A 228 -25.15 -12.07 -28.40
C ILE A 228 -23.97 -12.29 -29.34
N ASN A 229 -23.51 -11.23 -30.03
CA ASN A 229 -22.28 -11.28 -30.82
C ASN A 229 -21.07 -11.13 -29.88
N THR A 230 -20.62 -12.24 -29.30
CA THR A 230 -19.51 -12.27 -28.34
C THR A 230 -18.20 -11.72 -28.93
N ALA A 231 -17.97 -11.95 -30.22
CA ALA A 231 -16.76 -11.46 -30.90
C ALA A 231 -16.77 -9.92 -31.01
N ALA A 232 -17.91 -9.32 -31.37
CA ALA A 232 -18.04 -7.86 -31.42
C ALA A 232 -17.91 -7.23 -30.02
N ILE A 233 -18.54 -7.82 -29.00
CA ILE A 233 -18.44 -7.33 -27.61
C ILE A 233 -17.00 -7.37 -27.11
N HIS A 234 -16.30 -8.49 -27.32
CA HIS A 234 -14.90 -8.64 -26.95
C HIS A 234 -14.00 -7.65 -27.69
N ALA A 235 -14.25 -7.41 -28.99
CA ALA A 235 -13.51 -6.42 -29.77
C ALA A 235 -13.71 -4.99 -29.27
N ILE A 236 -14.94 -4.62 -28.91
CA ILE A 236 -15.27 -3.33 -28.29
C ILE A 236 -14.57 -3.19 -26.94
N GLU A 237 -14.59 -4.23 -26.10
CA GLU A 237 -13.93 -4.23 -24.80
C GLU A 237 -12.41 -4.04 -24.93
N CYS A 238 -11.73 -4.85 -25.74
CA CYS A 238 -10.29 -4.72 -25.99
C CYS A 238 -9.92 -3.34 -26.57
N THR A 239 -10.75 -2.81 -27.48
CA THR A 239 -10.51 -1.49 -28.07
C THR A 239 -10.63 -0.39 -27.03
N LEU A 240 -11.69 -0.38 -26.23
CA LEU A 240 -11.93 0.66 -25.25
C LEU A 240 -10.96 0.59 -24.08
N ILE A 241 -10.52 -0.60 -23.65
CA ILE A 241 -9.43 -0.74 -22.68
C ILE A 241 -8.14 -0.16 -23.24
N ALA A 242 -7.80 -0.47 -24.49
CA ALA A 242 -6.58 0.04 -25.12
C ALA A 242 -6.62 1.57 -25.27
N PHE A 243 -7.77 2.12 -25.66
CA PHE A 243 -7.98 3.56 -25.82
C PHE A 243 -7.89 4.29 -24.47
N ASP A 244 -8.59 3.79 -23.45
CA ASP A 244 -8.56 4.31 -22.08
C ASP A 244 -7.12 4.31 -21.52
N LYS A 245 -6.37 3.22 -21.73
CA LYS A 245 -4.96 3.12 -21.31
C LYS A 245 -4.01 4.00 -22.11
N LEU A 246 -4.24 4.19 -23.40
CA LEU A 246 -3.44 5.13 -24.20
C LEU A 246 -3.54 6.55 -23.62
N ILE A 247 -4.75 6.99 -23.28
CA ILE A 247 -5.02 8.31 -22.69
C ILE A 247 -4.44 8.41 -21.29
N GLU A 248 -4.51 7.34 -20.49
CA GLU A 248 -3.92 7.30 -19.14
C GLU A 248 -2.39 7.47 -19.17
N VAL A 249 -1.71 6.88 -20.15
CA VAL A 249 -0.24 6.91 -20.24
C VAL A 249 0.28 8.25 -20.79
N ASN A 250 -0.50 8.93 -21.62
CA ASN A 250 -0.07 10.15 -22.33
C ASN A 250 -0.87 11.36 -21.85
N THR A 251 -0.28 12.18 -20.96
CA THR A 251 -0.93 13.38 -20.42
C THR A 251 -1.28 14.43 -21.48
N GLU A 252 -0.57 14.45 -22.61
CA GLU A 252 -0.86 15.32 -23.75
C GLU A 252 -2.19 14.97 -24.44
N ALA A 253 -2.79 13.80 -24.18
CA ALA A 253 -4.07 13.41 -24.78
C ALA A 253 -5.21 14.41 -24.51
N GLN A 254 -5.17 15.14 -23.40
CA GLN A 254 -6.17 16.14 -23.04
C GLN A 254 -6.29 17.30 -24.04
N VAL A 255 -5.20 17.63 -24.74
CA VAL A 255 -5.15 18.80 -25.63
C VAL A 255 -5.44 18.46 -27.10
N HIS A 256 -5.63 17.17 -27.44
CA HIS A 256 -5.90 16.73 -28.82
C HIS A 256 -7.40 16.58 -29.08
N ASP A 257 -7.99 17.53 -29.82
CA ASP A 257 -9.42 17.52 -30.16
C ASP A 257 -9.84 16.34 -31.07
N GLU A 258 -8.91 15.77 -31.85
CA GLU A 258 -9.21 14.62 -32.72
C GLU A 258 -9.49 13.34 -31.91
N LEU A 259 -8.85 13.17 -30.76
CA LEU A 259 -9.14 12.04 -29.85
C LEU A 259 -10.51 12.18 -29.19
N LYS A 260 -11.00 13.41 -29.02
CA LYS A 260 -12.37 13.66 -28.56
C LYS A 260 -13.39 13.14 -29.57
N ALA A 261 -13.18 13.41 -30.86
CA ALA A 261 -14.03 12.89 -31.93
C ALA A 261 -14.02 11.35 -31.98
N VAL A 262 -12.88 10.71 -31.69
CA VAL A 262 -12.78 9.24 -31.57
C VAL A 262 -13.62 8.71 -30.39
N ALA A 263 -13.56 9.35 -29.23
CA ALA A 263 -14.37 8.97 -28.07
C ALA A 263 -15.87 9.10 -28.37
N GLU A 264 -16.28 10.19 -29.01
CA GLU A 264 -17.67 10.39 -29.46
C GLU A 264 -18.11 9.33 -30.46
N ALA A 265 -17.23 8.92 -31.39
CA ALA A 265 -17.49 7.84 -32.33
C ALA A 265 -17.73 6.50 -31.62
N PHE A 266 -16.98 6.19 -30.56
CA PHE A 266 -17.25 5.02 -29.72
C PHE A 266 -18.56 5.15 -28.92
N ALA A 267 -18.93 6.34 -28.45
CA ALA A 267 -20.17 6.56 -27.72
C ALA A 267 -21.42 6.24 -28.55
N ILE A 268 -21.36 6.40 -29.88
CA ILE A 268 -22.44 6.05 -30.81
C ILE A 268 -22.78 4.55 -30.73
N LEU A 269 -21.79 3.67 -30.48
CA LEU A 269 -21.99 2.21 -30.38
C LEU A 269 -23.01 1.82 -29.30
N PHE A 270 -23.21 2.68 -28.30
CA PHE A 270 -24.08 2.41 -27.16
C PHE A 270 -25.44 3.12 -27.22
N LYS A 271 -25.76 3.83 -28.31
CA LYS A 271 -27.02 4.59 -28.47
C LYS A 271 -28.18 3.75 -29.01
N GLU A 272 -27.90 2.62 -29.65
CA GLU A 272 -28.94 1.72 -30.18
C GLU A 272 -29.67 0.96 -29.05
N PRO A 273 -30.98 0.66 -29.21
CA PRO A 273 -31.70 -0.16 -28.24
C PRO A 273 -31.13 -1.59 -28.18
N MET A 274 -30.73 -2.01 -26.97
CA MET A 274 -30.09 -3.31 -26.71
C MET A 274 -30.97 -4.21 -25.84
N THR A 275 -30.87 -5.52 -26.06
CA THR A 275 -31.40 -6.54 -25.12
C THR A 275 -30.67 -6.47 -23.78
N ASP A 276 -31.28 -7.00 -22.72
CA ASP A 276 -30.67 -6.98 -21.38
C ASP A 276 -29.34 -7.76 -21.32
N GLU A 277 -29.22 -8.82 -22.12
CA GLU A 277 -27.98 -9.61 -22.28
C GLU A 277 -26.85 -8.79 -22.89
N VAL A 278 -27.11 -8.10 -24.00
CA VAL A 278 -26.12 -7.21 -24.63
C VAL A 278 -25.78 -6.06 -23.69
N ARG A 279 -26.79 -5.44 -23.06
CA ARG A 279 -26.60 -4.34 -22.13
C ARG A 279 -25.70 -4.74 -20.97
N PHE A 280 -25.90 -5.93 -20.40
CA PHE A 280 -25.04 -6.45 -19.34
C PHE A 280 -23.60 -6.67 -19.83
N ALA A 281 -23.43 -7.29 -20.99
CA ALA A 281 -22.13 -7.65 -21.53
C ALA A 281 -21.27 -6.43 -21.91
N VAL A 282 -21.87 -5.31 -22.31
CA VAL A 282 -21.14 -4.09 -22.69
C VAL A 282 -20.87 -3.12 -21.53
N LYS A 283 -21.44 -3.35 -20.33
CA LYS A 283 -21.21 -2.49 -19.15
C LYS A 283 -19.72 -2.25 -18.85
N PRO A 284 -18.83 -3.27 -18.87
CA PRO A 284 -17.39 -3.06 -18.64
C PRO A 284 -16.79 -2.09 -19.67
N SER A 285 -17.14 -2.26 -20.94
CA SER A 285 -16.67 -1.42 -22.05
C SER A 285 -17.14 0.03 -21.91
N GLN A 286 -18.41 0.25 -21.53
CA GLN A 286 -18.93 1.60 -21.24
C GLN A 286 -18.20 2.29 -20.10
N ARG A 287 -17.75 1.55 -19.08
CA ARG A 287 -16.94 2.11 -17.98
C ARG A 287 -15.60 2.63 -18.47
N HIS A 288 -14.93 1.90 -19.36
CA HIS A 288 -13.66 2.35 -19.98
C HIS A 288 -13.86 3.58 -20.88
N LEU A 289 -14.95 3.61 -21.65
CA LEU A 289 -15.28 4.79 -22.46
C LEU A 289 -15.52 6.02 -21.59
N ARG A 290 -16.32 5.92 -20.53
CA ARG A 290 -16.57 7.04 -19.61
C ARG A 290 -15.29 7.58 -18.98
N ARG A 291 -14.34 6.70 -18.62
CA ARG A 291 -13.02 7.09 -18.10
C ARG A 291 -12.21 7.85 -19.14
N ALA A 292 -12.20 7.37 -20.38
CA ALA A 292 -11.55 8.06 -21.49
C ALA A 292 -12.18 9.44 -21.72
N GLU A 293 -13.52 9.54 -21.76
CA GLU A 293 -14.25 10.81 -21.91
C GLU A 293 -13.95 11.80 -20.77
N GLN A 294 -13.95 11.33 -19.51
CA GLN A 294 -13.59 12.15 -18.35
C GLN A 294 -12.16 12.68 -18.46
N ARG A 295 -11.21 11.83 -18.82
CA ARG A 295 -9.79 12.22 -18.99
C ARG A 295 -9.57 13.18 -20.15
N LEU A 296 -10.39 13.11 -21.20
CA LEU A 296 -10.36 14.03 -22.35
C LEU A 296 -11.17 15.33 -22.12
N GLY A 297 -11.78 15.51 -20.95
CA GLY A 297 -12.62 16.68 -20.65
C GLY A 297 -13.96 16.69 -21.40
N LEU A 298 -14.40 15.54 -21.93
CA LEU A 298 -15.70 15.33 -22.60
C LEU A 298 -16.81 14.88 -21.65
N GLY A 299 -16.49 14.69 -20.36
CA GLY A 299 -17.44 14.16 -19.39
C GLY A 299 -18.74 14.97 -19.37
N GLN A 300 -19.88 14.27 -19.42
CA GLN A 300 -21.12 14.80 -18.87
C GLN A 300 -20.80 15.30 -17.47
N ALA A 301 -21.11 16.57 -17.21
CA ALA A 301 -21.02 17.13 -15.89
C ALA A 301 -21.61 16.12 -14.89
N ILE A 302 -20.77 15.57 -13.99
CA ILE A 302 -21.27 15.34 -12.63
C ILE A 302 -21.88 16.69 -12.27
N PRO A 303 -23.12 16.79 -11.77
CA PRO A 303 -23.71 18.08 -11.43
C PRO A 303 -22.98 18.65 -10.22
N THR A 304 -21.72 19.09 -10.40
CA THR A 304 -21.09 20.16 -9.66
C THR A 304 -21.87 21.39 -10.04
N GLN A 305 -22.76 21.80 -9.14
CA GLN A 305 -23.39 23.11 -9.19
C GLN A 305 -22.30 24.19 -9.08
N SER A 306 -21.75 24.55 -10.22
CA SER A 306 -21.34 25.92 -10.48
C SER A 306 -22.36 26.48 -11.45
N GLU A 307 -23.07 27.50 -10.98
CA GLU A 307 -24.05 28.37 -11.67
C GLU A 307 -25.53 28.15 -11.34
N GLY A 308 -26.10 29.14 -10.63
CA GLY A 308 -27.55 29.33 -10.48
C GLY A 308 -28.06 29.33 -9.04
N LYS A 309 -27.85 30.42 -8.29
CA LYS A 309 -28.73 30.76 -7.16
C LYS A 309 -30.14 31.04 -7.72
N GLN A 310 -31.00 30.02 -7.77
CA GLN A 310 -32.44 30.23 -7.84
C GLN A 310 -33.04 30.01 -6.46
N HIS A 311 -33.38 31.13 -5.83
CA HIS A 311 -34.24 31.20 -4.66
C HIS A 311 -35.51 30.38 -4.89
N ASN A 312 -35.77 29.42 -4.01
CA ASN A 312 -37.14 28.99 -3.72
C ASN A 312 -37.26 28.66 -2.22
N GLY A 313 -38.06 29.48 -1.53
CA GLY A 313 -38.44 29.33 -0.13
C GLY A 313 -37.55 30.11 0.84
N GLU A 314 -38.03 31.28 1.30
CA GLU A 314 -37.42 32.01 2.41
C GLU A 314 -37.41 31.15 3.69
N ARG A 315 -36.24 30.58 3.98
CA ARG A 315 -35.76 30.45 5.36
C ARG A 315 -34.51 31.29 5.46
N THR A 316 -34.56 32.33 6.28
CA THR A 316 -33.43 33.18 6.64
C THR A 316 -32.42 32.36 7.45
N SER A 317 -31.53 31.66 6.75
CA SER A 317 -30.30 31.13 7.31
C SER A 317 -29.33 32.31 7.50
N PHE A 318 -29.03 32.66 8.74
CA PHE A 318 -27.87 33.51 9.05
C PHE A 318 -26.60 32.71 8.76
N THR A 319 -26.13 32.72 7.51
CA THR A 319 -24.87 32.09 7.14
C THR A 319 -23.75 33.06 7.50
N LEU A 320 -23.10 32.86 8.65
CA LEU A 320 -21.80 33.49 8.92
C LEU A 320 -20.83 33.03 7.83
N GLU A 321 -20.31 33.95 7.01
CA GLU A 321 -19.28 33.63 6.02
C GLU A 321 -18.04 33.08 6.73
N ARG A 322 -17.80 31.77 6.61
CA ARG A 322 -16.59 31.12 7.10
C ARG A 322 -15.48 31.20 6.05
N PRO A 323 -14.23 31.51 6.44
CA PRO A 323 -13.11 31.55 5.51
C PRO A 323 -12.83 30.15 4.94
N GLY A 324 -12.71 30.03 3.61
CA GLY A 324 -12.37 28.79 2.93
C GLY A 324 -10.87 28.41 3.01
N PRO A 325 -10.46 27.29 2.39
CA PRO A 325 -9.05 26.87 2.35
C PRO A 325 -8.23 27.64 1.30
N GLY A 326 -6.92 27.76 1.54
CA GLY A 326 -5.97 28.39 0.61
C GLY A 326 -6.43 29.75 0.08
N LYS A 327 -6.54 29.88 -1.24
CA LYS A 327 -6.96 31.14 -1.91
C LYS A 327 -8.45 31.48 -1.73
N LEU A 328 -9.26 30.58 -1.16
CA LEU A 328 -10.67 30.83 -0.80
C LEU A 328 -10.82 31.46 0.60
N ASN A 329 -9.70 31.79 1.25
CA ASN A 329 -9.71 32.57 2.47
C ASN A 329 -10.19 34.02 2.21
N ILE A 330 -10.64 34.73 3.25
CA ILE A 330 -11.29 36.07 3.14
C ILE A 330 -10.42 37.07 2.37
N ASP A 331 -9.09 37.02 2.54
CA ASP A 331 -8.15 37.94 1.89
C ASP A 331 -7.52 37.37 0.60
N GLY A 332 -7.94 36.17 0.16
CA GLY A 332 -7.30 35.44 -0.95
C GLY A 332 -5.89 34.91 -0.65
N VAL A 333 -5.40 35.12 0.58
CA VAL A 333 -4.06 34.71 1.04
C VAL A 333 -4.17 33.41 1.87
N PRO A 334 -3.42 32.35 1.50
CA PRO A 334 -3.31 31.13 2.31
C PRO A 334 -2.81 31.42 3.73
N ARG A 335 -3.28 30.65 4.72
CA ARG A 335 -2.88 30.81 6.13
C ARG A 335 -1.39 30.51 6.37
N HIS A 336 -0.85 29.56 5.62
CA HIS A 336 0.55 29.12 5.63
C HIS A 336 0.87 28.41 4.31
N ASP A 337 2.13 28.00 4.10
CA ASP A 337 2.61 27.30 2.90
C ASP A 337 1.88 25.98 2.61
N ASN A 338 1.33 25.33 3.64
CA ASN A 338 0.59 24.07 3.52
C ASN A 338 -0.94 24.22 3.49
N ASP A 339 -1.47 25.44 3.31
CA ASP A 339 -2.92 25.70 3.21
C ASP A 339 -3.36 25.76 1.74
N HIS A 340 -3.74 24.60 1.19
CA HIS A 340 -4.16 24.46 -0.21
C HIS A 340 -5.66 24.19 -0.33
N ILE A 341 -6.24 24.59 -1.47
CA ILE A 341 -7.63 24.22 -1.84
C ILE A 341 -7.69 22.71 -2.08
N ASP A 342 -6.75 22.19 -2.86
CA ASP A 342 -6.68 20.78 -3.21
C ASP A 342 -5.88 19.97 -2.18
N ILE A 343 -6.50 18.91 -1.64
CA ILE A 343 -5.84 18.02 -0.67
C ILE A 343 -4.61 17.32 -1.21
N ARG A 344 -4.47 17.16 -2.54
CA ARG A 344 -3.31 16.52 -3.18
C ARG A 344 -2.02 17.33 -2.98
N GLU A 345 -2.15 18.64 -2.83
CA GLU A 345 -1.04 19.55 -2.57
C GLU A 345 -0.67 19.65 -1.08
N ILE A 346 -1.56 19.21 -0.18
CA ILE A 346 -1.35 19.29 1.27
C ILE A 346 -0.35 18.22 1.73
N SER A 347 0.74 18.67 2.34
CA SER A 347 1.69 17.81 3.03
C SER A 347 1.06 17.18 4.28
N ILE A 348 1.19 15.86 4.40
CA ILE A 348 0.61 15.10 5.51
C ILE A 348 1.20 15.51 6.85
N LEU A 349 2.54 15.60 6.94
CA LEU A 349 3.19 16.11 8.14
C LEU A 349 3.24 17.65 8.09
N PRO A 350 3.20 18.34 9.24
CA PRO A 350 3.19 19.79 9.29
C PRO A 350 4.47 20.36 8.69
N THR A 351 4.34 21.45 7.93
CA THR A 351 5.48 22.26 7.51
C THR A 351 5.96 23.15 8.66
N THR A 352 7.16 23.72 8.53
CA THR A 352 7.68 24.66 9.53
C THR A 352 6.78 25.90 9.65
N LEU A 353 6.26 26.44 8.55
CA LEU A 353 5.40 27.63 8.57
C LEU A 353 4.00 27.31 9.14
N GLU A 354 3.47 26.11 8.90
CA GLU A 354 2.24 25.63 9.54
C GLU A 354 2.41 25.51 11.08
N ILE A 355 3.55 25.00 11.55
CA ILE A 355 3.85 24.93 13.00
C ILE A 355 3.90 26.32 13.62
N GLN A 356 4.47 27.31 12.93
CA GLN A 356 4.59 28.67 13.43
C GLN A 356 3.26 29.45 13.38
N PHE A 357 2.29 29.01 12.57
CA PHE A 357 1.02 29.71 12.39
C PHE A 357 0.18 29.76 13.67
N ALA A 358 -0.36 30.94 14.00
CA ALA A 358 -1.08 31.18 15.25
C ALA A 358 -2.61 30.95 15.19
N GLY A 359 -3.21 30.95 14.00
CA GLY A 359 -4.66 30.90 13.82
C GLY A 359 -5.26 29.48 13.75
N ALA A 360 -6.56 29.41 13.49
CA ALA A 360 -7.29 28.16 13.31
C ALA A 360 -7.22 27.66 11.85
N GLU A 361 -7.15 26.35 11.67
CA GLU A 361 -7.23 25.69 10.37
C GLU A 361 -8.64 25.70 9.79
N TYR A 362 -8.74 25.54 8.48
CA TYR A 362 -10.00 25.22 7.82
C TYR A 362 -10.36 23.74 8.02
N LEU A 363 -11.46 23.48 8.73
CA LEU A 363 -12.04 22.15 8.93
C LEU A 363 -13.46 22.10 8.37
N PRO A 364 -13.74 21.24 7.38
CA PRO A 364 -15.09 21.08 6.84
C PRO A 364 -16.06 20.50 7.87
N LEU A 365 -17.29 20.99 7.84
CA LEU A 365 -18.36 20.57 8.75
C LEU A 365 -19.03 19.27 8.32
N ALA A 366 -19.86 18.70 9.18
CA ALA A 366 -20.70 17.54 8.87
C ALA A 366 -21.73 17.83 7.77
N ASP A 367 -22.23 19.07 7.70
CA ASP A 367 -23.21 19.51 6.71
C ASP A 367 -22.58 19.67 5.30
N PRO A 368 -22.99 18.84 4.32
CA PRO A 368 -22.44 18.89 2.96
C PRO A 368 -22.70 20.20 2.21
N THR A 369 -23.70 20.98 2.61
CA THR A 369 -24.03 22.26 1.95
C THR A 369 -23.01 23.36 2.24
N GLN A 370 -22.15 23.16 3.26
CA GLN A 370 -21.12 24.10 3.69
C GLN A 370 -19.72 23.72 3.20
N TRP A 371 -19.60 22.65 2.41
CA TRP A 371 -18.32 22.24 1.83
C TRP A 371 -17.93 23.15 0.67
N HIS A 372 -16.64 23.43 0.52
CA HIS A 372 -16.12 24.18 -0.62
C HIS A 372 -16.07 23.34 -1.91
N LEU A 373 -16.08 22.01 -1.77
CA LEU A 373 -16.22 21.04 -2.86
C LEU A 373 -17.47 20.18 -2.60
N GLY A 374 -18.25 19.91 -3.64
CA GLY A 374 -19.46 19.09 -3.56
C GLY A 374 -19.19 17.60 -3.81
N GLY A 375 -20.22 16.77 -3.58
CA GLY A 375 -20.22 15.36 -3.96
C GLY A 375 -19.11 14.53 -3.32
N LEU A 376 -18.60 13.55 -4.07
CA LEU A 376 -17.56 12.62 -3.60
C LEU A 376 -16.24 13.34 -3.29
N GLU A 377 -15.87 14.35 -4.08
CA GLU A 377 -14.65 15.13 -3.88
C GLU A 377 -14.69 15.88 -2.54
N GLY A 378 -15.81 16.54 -2.24
CA GLY A 378 -16.06 17.16 -0.93
C GLY A 378 -16.03 16.20 0.24
N LEU A 379 -16.59 14.99 0.05
CA LEU A 379 -16.55 13.95 1.08
C LEU A 379 -15.11 13.50 1.37
N LEU A 380 -14.29 13.29 0.33
CA LEU A 380 -12.88 12.92 0.48
C LEU A 380 -12.06 14.06 1.10
N ASP A 381 -12.29 15.31 0.69
CA ASP A 381 -11.65 16.48 1.28
C ASP A 381 -11.94 16.60 2.79
N ARG A 382 -13.22 16.51 3.16
CA ARG A 382 -13.67 16.56 4.57
C ARG A 382 -12.93 15.52 5.41
N HIS A 383 -12.99 14.25 5.00
CA HIS A 383 -12.40 13.18 5.77
C HIS A 383 -10.86 13.27 5.82
N PHE A 384 -10.22 13.78 4.76
CA PHE A 384 -8.76 13.99 4.75
C PHE A 384 -8.37 15.07 5.75
N ARG A 385 -9.03 16.23 5.71
CA ARG A 385 -8.73 17.37 6.60
C ARG A 385 -9.01 17.03 8.05
N LEU A 386 -10.13 16.38 8.35
CA LEU A 386 -10.48 15.99 9.72
C LEU A 386 -9.56 14.88 10.26
N LEU A 387 -9.24 13.85 9.48
CA LEU A 387 -8.31 12.80 9.91
C LEU A 387 -6.90 13.36 10.12
N ARG A 388 -6.46 14.28 9.26
CA ARG A 388 -5.19 15.00 9.43
C ARG A 388 -5.23 15.85 10.70
N ALA A 389 -6.30 16.61 10.96
CA ALA A 389 -6.43 17.39 12.18
C ALA A 389 -6.42 16.52 13.46
N ASP A 390 -7.09 15.37 13.42
CA ASP A 390 -7.12 14.41 14.53
C ASP A 390 -5.74 13.86 14.87
N THR A 391 -4.97 13.46 13.85
CA THR A 391 -3.71 12.73 14.03
C THR A 391 -2.49 13.65 14.07
N VAL A 392 -2.46 14.66 13.20
CA VAL A 392 -1.33 15.56 12.98
C VAL A 392 -1.47 16.86 13.77
N GLY A 393 -2.70 17.31 14.08
CA GLY A 393 -2.93 18.54 14.85
C GLY A 393 -2.23 18.54 16.21
N GLN A 394 -2.28 17.42 16.93
CA GLN A 394 -1.58 17.26 18.22
C GLN A 394 -0.06 17.37 18.08
N LEU A 395 0.50 16.81 16.99
CA LEU A 395 1.93 16.88 16.69
C LEU A 395 2.36 18.32 16.42
N ARG A 396 1.59 19.03 15.58
CA ARG A 396 1.81 20.44 15.23
C ARG A 396 1.78 21.32 16.47
N ASP A 397 0.73 21.24 17.28
CA ASP A 397 0.53 22.12 18.43
C ASP A 397 1.60 21.89 19.52
N THR A 398 2.02 20.63 19.69
CA THR A 398 3.12 20.27 20.58
C THR A 398 4.46 20.78 20.06
N ALA A 399 4.77 20.56 18.78
CA ALA A 399 5.99 21.08 18.16
C ALA A 399 6.07 22.61 18.22
N LYS A 400 4.95 23.30 17.98
CA LYS A 400 4.83 24.76 18.08
C LYS A 400 5.18 25.28 19.46
N THR A 401 4.63 24.62 20.49
CA THR A 401 4.86 25.00 21.88
C THR A 401 6.34 24.83 22.26
N GLU A 402 6.96 23.71 21.88
CA GLU A 402 8.37 23.45 22.18
C GLU A 402 9.32 24.31 21.34
N LEU A 403 8.97 24.63 20.09
CA LEU A 403 9.75 25.52 19.23
C LEU A 403 9.78 26.95 19.80
N ALA A 404 8.64 27.46 20.26
CA ALA A 404 8.56 28.78 20.89
C ALA A 404 9.42 28.86 22.16
N LYS A 405 9.45 27.80 22.98
CA LYS A 405 10.34 27.72 24.16
C LYS A 405 11.81 27.71 23.78
N LEU A 406 12.17 27.01 22.71
CA LEU A 406 13.56 26.92 22.23
C LEU A 406 14.05 28.27 21.65
N GLN A 407 13.17 29.02 21.00
CA GLN A 407 13.49 30.35 20.45
C GLN A 407 13.48 31.47 21.51
N THR A 408 12.65 31.36 22.55
CA THR A 408 12.53 32.38 23.61
C THR A 408 12.58 31.76 25.01
N PRO A 409 13.79 31.53 25.57
CA PRO A 409 13.94 30.86 26.88
C PRO A 409 13.45 31.68 28.09
N GLU A 410 13.29 32.99 27.95
CA GLU A 410 13.08 33.93 29.07
C GLU A 410 11.61 34.19 29.44
N VAL A 411 10.64 33.82 28.60
CA VAL A 411 9.21 34.07 28.86
C VAL A 411 8.60 32.90 29.64
N ARG A 412 8.84 32.86 30.96
CA ARG A 412 8.12 31.96 31.88
C ARG A 412 6.77 32.58 32.26
N ASP A 413 5.80 32.50 31.37
CA ASP A 413 4.44 32.96 31.68
C ASP A 413 3.71 31.95 32.59
N ARG A 414 3.56 32.29 33.87
CA ARG A 414 2.89 31.45 34.89
C ARG A 414 1.40 31.22 34.58
N SER A 415 0.80 32.04 33.73
CA SER A 415 -0.62 31.95 33.36
C SER A 415 -0.93 30.81 32.37
N GLN A 416 0.05 30.36 31.57
CA GLN A 416 -0.13 29.28 30.61
C GLN A 416 0.05 27.87 31.22
N GLN A 417 0.72 27.75 32.37
CA GLN A 417 0.96 26.46 33.03
C GLN A 417 -0.33 25.69 33.40
N ASN A 418 -1.44 26.40 33.64
CA ASN A 418 -2.71 25.77 34.00
C ASN A 418 -3.54 25.28 32.80
N LYS A 419 -3.26 25.73 31.57
CA LYS A 419 -3.85 25.16 30.34
C LYS A 419 -2.92 24.13 29.66
N GLN A 420 -1.65 24.08 30.03
CA GLN A 420 -0.56 23.34 29.35
C GLN A 420 -0.31 21.90 29.86
N ARG A 421 -1.14 21.34 30.75
CA ARG A 421 -0.96 19.98 31.28
C ARG A 421 -1.40 18.84 30.33
N THR A 422 -1.57 19.12 29.03
CA THR A 422 -2.17 18.18 28.06
C THR A 422 -1.23 17.67 26.96
N SER A 423 -0.02 18.21 26.75
CA SER A 423 0.89 17.66 25.72
C SER A 423 1.73 16.50 26.25
N ARG A 424 1.46 15.30 25.71
CA ARG A 424 2.05 14.01 26.09
C ARG A 424 3.49 13.80 25.60
N ALA A 425 4.22 14.84 25.17
CA ALA A 425 5.51 14.66 24.51
C ALA A 425 6.71 14.61 25.47
N PHE A 426 7.76 13.90 25.06
CA PHE A 426 9.05 13.89 25.76
C PHE A 426 10.05 14.77 24.99
N VAL A 427 10.74 15.64 25.70
CA VAL A 427 11.70 16.59 25.11
C VAL A 427 13.11 16.24 25.59
N TYR A 428 14.03 16.09 24.64
CA TYR A 428 15.43 15.79 24.87
C TYR A 428 16.30 16.95 24.37
N GLY A 429 16.94 17.64 25.31
CA GLY A 429 17.75 18.83 25.02
C GLY A 429 19.16 18.51 24.53
N ASN A 430 19.85 19.55 24.03
CA ASN A 430 21.22 19.52 23.55
C ASN A 430 21.48 18.43 22.49
N ALA A 431 20.50 18.28 21.59
CA ALA A 431 20.57 17.32 20.51
C ALA A 431 21.66 17.74 19.50
N THR A 432 22.41 16.78 18.97
CA THR A 432 23.43 17.00 17.93
C THR A 432 23.47 15.81 16.99
N ILE A 433 23.59 16.05 15.69
CA ILE A 433 23.81 15.00 14.70
C ILE A 433 25.29 14.61 14.78
N VAL A 434 25.59 13.37 15.15
CA VAL A 434 26.97 12.90 15.37
C VAL A 434 27.50 12.02 14.26
N ASP A 435 26.62 11.37 13.51
CA ASP A 435 27.01 10.45 12.44
C ASP A 435 25.90 10.33 11.40
N VAL A 436 26.28 9.93 10.18
CA VAL A 436 25.39 9.67 9.05
C VAL A 436 25.87 8.45 8.28
N THR A 437 24.93 7.57 7.93
CA THR A 437 25.23 6.37 7.14
C THR A 437 24.12 6.13 6.12
N PHE A 438 24.38 5.19 5.22
CA PHE A 438 23.43 4.78 4.20
C PHE A 438 23.29 3.25 4.19
N THR A 439 22.06 2.75 4.16
CA THR A 439 21.76 1.31 4.13
C THR A 439 20.86 0.96 2.94
N SER A 440 21.05 -0.24 2.38
CA SER A 440 20.25 -0.72 1.23
C SER A 440 18.77 -0.94 1.54
N ARG A 441 18.40 -0.99 2.83
CA ARG A 441 17.02 -1.23 3.27
C ARG A 441 16.30 0.04 3.71
N ASN A 442 16.96 0.88 4.51
CA ASN A 442 16.31 2.03 5.14
C ASN A 442 16.71 3.37 4.48
N GLY A 443 17.68 3.36 3.57
CA GLY A 443 18.23 4.58 2.96
C GLY A 443 19.19 5.28 3.92
N ILE A 444 19.13 6.61 3.95
CA ILE A 444 19.96 7.44 4.83
C ILE A 444 19.49 7.35 6.29
N GLU A 445 20.43 7.19 7.20
CA GLU A 445 20.23 7.10 8.65
C GLU A 445 21.17 8.07 9.35
N PHE A 446 20.68 8.76 10.39
CA PHE A 446 21.44 9.70 11.21
C PHE A 446 21.48 9.22 12.65
N ALA A 447 22.65 9.34 13.30
CA ALA A 447 22.77 9.21 14.74
C ALA A 447 22.60 10.57 15.39
N ILE A 448 21.61 10.71 16.27
CA ILE A 448 21.40 11.92 17.08
C ILE A 448 21.82 11.61 18.52
N SER A 449 22.74 12.41 19.05
CA SER A 449 23.14 12.41 20.45
C SER A 449 22.37 13.47 21.22
N PHE A 450 21.91 13.17 22.43
CA PHE A 450 21.21 14.11 23.32
C PHE A 450 21.50 13.78 24.79
N ASP A 451 21.10 14.65 25.71
CA ASP A 451 21.39 14.46 27.13
C ASP A 451 20.56 13.31 27.74
N GLN A 452 21.21 12.46 28.55
CA GLN A 452 20.51 11.41 29.31
C GLN A 452 19.51 12.04 30.31
N PRO A 453 18.30 11.48 30.49
CA PRO A 453 17.39 11.94 31.55
C PRO A 453 18.05 11.88 32.93
N GLY A 454 17.85 12.90 33.77
CA GLY A 454 18.58 13.04 35.04
C GLY A 454 18.38 11.87 36.03
N ASN A 455 17.23 11.22 36.01
CA ASN A 455 16.94 10.00 36.79
C ASN A 455 17.64 8.74 36.25
N VAL A 456 18.08 8.77 35.00
CA VAL A 456 18.78 7.68 34.29
C VAL A 456 20.30 7.84 34.38
N GLN A 457 20.81 9.07 34.42
CA GLN A 457 22.25 9.37 34.57
C GLN A 457 22.89 8.68 35.79
N ARG A 458 22.14 8.56 36.90
CA ARG A 458 22.62 7.96 38.15
C ARG A 458 22.57 6.43 38.17
N LYS A 459 22.00 5.80 37.15
CA LYS A 459 21.83 4.34 37.06
C LYS A 459 23.05 3.71 36.37
N ASN A 460 23.36 2.47 36.74
CA ASN A 460 24.39 1.70 36.03
C ASN A 460 23.91 1.27 34.62
N LYS A 461 24.81 0.76 33.77
CA LYS A 461 24.50 0.42 32.37
C LYS A 461 23.29 -0.51 32.21
N ASN A 462 23.19 -1.56 33.03
CA ASN A 462 22.10 -2.54 32.92
C ASN A 462 20.78 -1.94 33.39
N GLU A 463 20.79 -1.21 34.51
CA GLU A 463 19.61 -0.48 35.00
C GLU A 463 19.12 0.60 34.03
N ARG A 464 20.05 1.28 33.33
CA ARG A 464 19.70 2.22 32.26
C ARG A 464 19.01 1.51 31.10
N LYS A 465 19.57 0.38 30.67
CA LYS A 465 18.99 -0.44 29.60
C LYS A 465 17.57 -0.90 29.96
N ASP A 466 17.40 -1.44 31.16
CA ASP A 466 16.08 -1.90 31.65
C ASP A 466 15.08 -0.73 31.75
N TRP A 467 15.54 0.45 32.18
CA TRP A 467 14.68 1.64 32.23
C TRP A 467 14.20 2.06 30.84
N TRP A 468 15.10 2.15 29.86
CA TRP A 468 14.74 2.49 28.47
C TRP A 468 13.78 1.45 27.87
N GLN A 469 14.06 0.15 28.06
CA GLN A 469 13.21 -0.93 27.57
C GLN A 469 11.80 -0.92 28.21
N ASN A 470 11.71 -0.68 29.52
CA ASN A 470 10.44 -0.66 30.24
C ASN A 470 9.64 0.62 29.99
N SER A 471 10.31 1.76 29.78
CA SER A 471 9.65 3.03 29.50
C SER A 471 8.99 3.09 28.12
N LYS A 472 9.41 2.21 27.18
CA LYS A 472 8.97 2.19 25.78
C LYS A 472 9.14 3.53 25.06
N ARG A 473 10.06 4.38 25.53
CA ARG A 473 10.42 5.65 24.89
C ARG A 473 11.41 5.41 23.76
N LEU A 474 11.29 6.21 22.70
CA LEU A 474 12.06 6.10 21.46
C LEU A 474 12.03 4.66 20.92
N SER A 475 10.87 4.01 21.00
CA SER A 475 10.68 2.65 20.50
C SER A 475 10.80 2.61 18.97
N ASP A 476 10.99 1.40 18.44
CA ASP A 476 10.95 1.12 17.01
C ASP A 476 9.81 1.86 16.28
N ASP A 477 10.14 2.56 15.18
CA ASP A 477 9.23 3.35 14.35
C ASP A 477 8.54 4.53 15.06
N ALA A 478 8.99 4.94 16.26
CA ALA A 478 8.47 6.13 16.93
C ALA A 478 8.70 7.40 16.07
N LEU A 479 7.68 8.26 16.02
CA LEU A 479 7.77 9.57 15.38
C LEU A 479 8.40 10.58 16.34
N VAL A 480 9.42 11.29 15.87
CA VAL A 480 10.11 12.35 16.60
C VAL A 480 10.22 13.60 15.72
N CYS A 481 10.40 14.77 16.33
CA CYS A 481 10.63 16.03 15.63
C CYS A 481 11.92 16.67 16.16
N LEU A 482 12.84 16.98 15.26
CA LEU A 482 14.04 17.75 15.55
C LEU A 482 13.72 19.24 15.35
N LEU A 483 13.80 20.01 16.43
CA LEU A 483 13.55 21.45 16.45
C LEU A 483 14.86 22.20 16.55
N SER A 484 14.97 23.31 15.83
CA SER A 484 16.13 24.20 15.83
C SER A 484 15.78 25.56 16.43
N SER A 485 16.70 26.15 17.20
CA SER A 485 16.58 27.54 17.67
C SER A 485 16.50 28.56 16.53
N LEU A 486 16.86 28.18 15.30
CA LEU A 486 16.68 28.99 14.09
C LEU A 486 15.25 28.96 13.53
N GLY A 487 14.35 28.17 14.14
CA GLY A 487 12.94 28.11 13.78
C GLY A 487 12.54 26.95 12.88
N SER A 488 13.46 26.06 12.50
CA SER A 488 13.14 24.88 11.66
C SER A 488 12.63 23.70 12.49
N ALA A 489 11.74 22.91 11.89
CA ALA A 489 11.20 21.67 12.46
C ALA A 489 11.25 20.54 11.42
N ILE A 490 11.83 19.40 11.79
CA ILE A 490 12.01 18.24 10.89
C ILE A 490 11.48 16.99 11.57
N PHE A 491 10.50 16.32 10.95
CA PHE A 491 9.98 15.06 11.44
C PHE A 491 10.85 13.88 11.00
N LEU A 492 11.18 13.01 11.95
CA LEU A 492 12.05 11.84 11.80
C LEU A 492 11.37 10.60 12.37
N THR A 493 11.79 9.42 11.93
CA THR A 493 11.33 8.13 12.47
C THR A 493 12.49 7.37 13.06
N VAL A 494 12.30 6.79 14.25
CA VAL A 494 13.31 5.97 14.92
C VAL A 494 13.50 4.67 14.14
N VAL A 495 14.76 4.36 13.81
CA VAL A 495 15.12 3.17 13.07
C VAL A 495 15.33 2.02 14.06
N PRO A 496 14.65 0.87 13.89
CA PRO A 496 14.83 -0.28 14.79
C PRO A 496 16.18 -0.98 14.55
N GLU A 497 16.73 -1.58 15.61
CA GLU A 497 17.94 -2.39 15.47
C GLU A 497 17.66 -3.61 14.55
N PRO A 498 18.52 -3.88 13.54
CA PRO A 498 18.31 -4.99 12.63
C PRO A 498 18.37 -6.34 13.35
N ARG A 499 17.24 -7.07 13.38
CA ARG A 499 17.08 -8.39 14.05
C ARG A 499 18.08 -9.48 13.63
N ASN A 500 18.72 -9.35 12.47
CA ASN A 500 19.77 -10.26 11.98
C ASN A 500 20.81 -9.44 11.19
N PRO A 501 21.96 -9.04 11.78
CA PRO A 501 23.03 -8.43 11.01
C PRO A 501 23.56 -9.45 9.99
N LYS A 502 23.36 -9.19 8.69
CA LYS A 502 23.99 -10.01 7.64
C LYS A 502 25.52 -9.92 7.81
N LYS A 503 26.20 -11.06 7.85
CA LYS A 503 27.65 -11.11 7.66
C LYS A 503 27.92 -10.87 6.17
N ASP A 504 28.68 -9.83 5.87
CA ASP A 504 29.08 -9.54 4.49
C ASP A 504 30.06 -10.62 4.01
N ALA A 505 29.72 -11.33 2.94
CA ALA A 505 30.41 -12.58 2.56
C ALA A 505 31.68 -12.34 1.75
N THR A 506 31.94 -11.10 1.29
CA THR A 506 32.94 -10.82 0.24
C THR A 506 34.19 -10.10 0.71
N LYS A 507 34.22 -9.49 1.91
CA LYS A 507 35.38 -8.64 2.32
C LYS A 507 36.00 -8.89 3.69
N GLY A 508 35.43 -9.70 4.58
CA GLY A 508 36.06 -10.01 5.88
C GLY A 508 36.26 -8.82 6.83
N GLU A 509 36.00 -7.57 6.42
CA GLU A 509 35.99 -6.38 7.26
C GLU A 509 34.62 -6.23 7.95
N GLN A 510 34.64 -6.14 9.28
CA GLN A 510 33.46 -5.82 10.07
C GLN A 510 33.20 -4.31 9.97
N GLN A 511 32.38 -3.85 9.02
CA GLN A 511 31.70 -2.56 9.23
C GLN A 511 30.76 -2.76 10.43
N ILE A 512 31.12 -2.17 11.57
CA ILE A 512 30.31 -2.16 12.78
C ILE A 512 29.03 -1.37 12.42
N PRO A 513 27.84 -1.99 12.40
CA PRO A 513 26.59 -1.29 12.13
C PRO A 513 26.45 -0.08 13.05
N ILE A 514 25.87 1.02 12.57
CA ILE A 514 25.70 2.25 13.36
C ILE A 514 25.00 1.97 14.71
N HIS A 515 24.04 1.04 14.73
CA HIS A 515 23.35 0.56 15.94
C HIS A 515 24.23 -0.15 16.97
N LYS A 516 25.42 -0.66 16.59
CA LYS A 516 26.40 -1.22 17.52
C LYS A 516 27.34 -0.17 18.09
N GLN A 517 27.43 0.99 17.43
CA GLN A 517 28.27 2.11 17.86
C GLN A 517 27.50 3.05 18.78
N TYR A 518 26.21 3.27 18.49
CA TYR A 518 25.35 4.21 19.18
C TYR A 518 24.14 3.49 19.78
N ASP A 519 23.92 3.71 21.07
CA ASP A 519 22.76 3.20 21.80
C ASP A 519 22.28 4.21 22.86
N LEU A 520 21.15 3.87 23.49
CA LEU A 520 20.50 4.71 24.49
C LEU A 520 21.09 4.58 25.90
N TRP A 521 22.00 3.64 26.18
CA TRP A 521 22.34 3.24 27.57
C TRP A 521 23.84 3.10 27.89
N SER A 522 24.71 2.97 26.89
CA SER A 522 26.14 2.71 27.10
C SER A 522 26.87 3.92 27.67
N ASN A 523 26.53 5.14 27.25
CA ASN A 523 27.10 6.36 27.79
C ASN A 523 26.24 6.92 28.94
N GLU A 524 26.91 7.42 29.99
CA GLU A 524 26.29 7.88 31.23
C GLU A 524 25.65 9.27 31.11
N GLN A 525 26.21 10.12 30.26
CA GLN A 525 25.82 11.52 30.10
C GLN A 525 24.99 11.75 28.84
N ARG A 526 25.27 10.98 27.78
CA ARG A 526 24.66 11.16 26.45
C ARG A 526 23.96 9.88 26.00
N ALA A 527 22.75 10.00 25.50
CA ALA A 527 22.03 8.91 24.84
C ALA A 527 22.05 9.15 23.32
N HIS A 528 22.01 8.07 22.55
CA HIS A 528 22.03 8.15 21.09
C HIS A 528 20.87 7.37 20.50
N VAL A 529 20.19 7.98 19.53
CA VAL A 529 19.09 7.36 18.78
C VAL A 529 19.41 7.41 17.29
N ILE A 530 19.11 6.33 16.59
CA ILE A 530 19.24 6.26 15.13
C ILE A 530 17.89 6.60 14.52
N VAL A 531 17.89 7.57 13.62
CA VAL A 531 16.68 8.11 13.00
C VAL A 531 16.85 8.28 11.50
N LYS A 532 15.73 8.31 10.78
CA LYS A 532 15.70 8.68 9.37
C LYS A 532 14.64 9.75 9.12
N PRO A 533 14.84 10.67 8.15
CA PRO A 533 13.84 11.67 7.80
C PRO A 533 12.52 11.05 7.36
N ALA A 534 11.40 11.61 7.81
CA ALA A 534 10.06 11.17 7.38
C ALA A 534 9.69 11.71 5.97
N GLN A 535 10.35 12.79 5.54
CA GLN A 535 10.21 13.46 4.25
C GLN A 535 11.59 13.71 3.63
N GLN A 536 11.67 13.74 2.29
CA GLN A 536 12.94 13.91 1.57
C GLN A 536 13.58 15.28 1.84
N ASP A 537 12.78 16.34 1.98
CA ASP A 537 13.27 17.70 2.23
C ASP A 537 14.09 17.80 3.53
N GLY A 538 13.78 16.95 4.52
CA GLY A 538 14.53 16.87 5.77
C GLY A 538 15.98 16.42 5.60
N ILE A 539 16.31 15.68 4.53
CA ILE A 539 17.68 15.20 4.27
C ILE A 539 18.62 16.39 4.07
N HIS A 540 18.21 17.40 3.29
CA HIS A 540 19.05 18.56 3.00
C HIS A 540 19.42 19.31 4.28
N THR A 541 18.41 19.63 5.10
CA THR A 541 18.61 20.39 6.34
C THR A 541 19.47 19.60 7.33
N MET A 542 19.24 18.30 7.49
CA MET A 542 20.07 17.46 8.37
C MET A 542 21.53 17.36 7.90
N LEU A 543 21.77 17.20 6.59
CA LEU A 543 23.13 17.18 6.04
C LEU A 543 23.84 18.53 6.22
N SER A 544 23.12 19.65 6.09
CA SER A 544 23.69 20.97 6.34
C SER A 544 24.08 21.19 7.81
N GLU A 545 23.25 20.75 8.75
CA GLU A 545 23.54 20.81 10.19
C GLU A 545 24.72 19.90 10.56
N PHE A 546 24.82 18.72 9.93
CA PHE A 546 25.94 17.80 10.12
C PHE A 546 27.27 18.36 9.59
N SER A 547 27.28 18.92 8.37
CA SER A 547 28.52 19.31 7.68
C SER A 547 29.12 20.62 8.16
N LEU A 548 28.30 21.58 8.61
CA LEU A 548 28.74 22.93 8.98
C LEU A 548 29.01 23.11 10.48
N GLY A 549 28.81 22.08 11.31
CA GLY A 549 28.96 22.17 12.76
C GLY A 549 28.06 23.23 13.37
N GLY A 550 26.74 23.08 13.19
CA GLY A 550 25.72 24.11 13.38
C GLY A 550 25.86 24.98 14.64
N ASN A 551 25.65 26.30 14.47
CA ASN A 551 25.49 27.27 15.57
C ASN A 551 24.11 27.19 16.25
N ALA A 552 23.22 26.32 15.76
CA ALA A 552 21.86 26.20 16.26
C ALA A 552 21.78 25.26 17.46
N HIS A 553 20.99 25.63 18.47
CA HIS A 553 20.63 24.70 19.54
C HIS A 553 19.49 23.81 19.06
N LEU A 554 19.72 22.49 19.06
CA LEU A 554 18.70 21.52 18.65
C LEU A 554 18.06 20.84 19.86
N SER A 555 16.77 20.55 19.73
CA SER A 555 15.99 19.77 20.69
C SER A 555 15.24 18.66 19.96
N LEU A 556 15.22 17.46 20.53
CA LEU A 556 14.50 16.31 19.97
C LEU A 556 13.20 16.11 20.77
N VAL A 557 12.07 16.14 20.10
CA VAL A 557 10.74 15.94 20.69
C VAL A 557 10.18 14.60 20.23
N GLU A 558 9.82 13.74 21.16
CA GLU A 558 9.15 12.46 20.90
C GLU A 558 7.65 12.58 21.14
N PHE A 559 6.86 11.96 20.25
CA PHE A 559 5.40 11.86 20.37
C PHE A 559 4.99 10.43 20.75
N PRO A 560 4.74 10.14 22.04
CA PRO A 560 4.54 8.77 22.51
C PRO A 560 3.30 8.14 21.89
N GLY A 561 3.45 6.89 21.43
CA GLY A 561 2.36 6.10 20.85
C GLY A 561 1.92 6.53 19.45
N VAL A 562 2.50 7.59 18.87
CA VAL A 562 2.18 8.02 17.51
C VAL A 562 3.09 7.32 16.51
N LEU A 563 2.50 6.46 15.68
CA LEU A 563 3.19 5.77 14.60
C LEU A 563 2.78 6.39 13.26
N LEU A 564 3.73 6.96 12.54
CA LEU A 564 3.48 7.58 11.23
C LEU A 564 2.74 6.64 10.24
N PRO A 565 3.09 5.35 10.11
CA PRO A 565 2.37 4.44 9.23
C PRO A 565 0.92 4.18 9.60
N ALA A 566 0.46 4.55 10.81
CA ALA A 566 -0.92 4.31 11.25
C ALA A 566 -1.93 5.25 10.54
N PHE A 567 -1.52 6.46 10.18
CA PHE A 567 -2.38 7.47 9.57
C PHE A 567 -1.90 7.92 8.18
N GLN A 568 -0.58 7.98 7.95
CA GLN A 568 0.00 8.46 6.69
C GLN A 568 -0.49 7.67 5.48
N THR A 569 -0.62 6.35 5.60
CA THR A 569 -1.06 5.49 4.49
C THR A 569 -2.50 5.76 4.10
N THR A 570 -3.38 6.03 5.06
CA THR A 570 -4.79 6.36 4.79
C THR A 570 -4.91 7.75 4.18
N LEU A 571 -4.19 8.74 4.68
CA LEU A 571 -4.18 10.08 4.09
C LEU A 571 -3.65 10.07 2.64
N ARG A 572 -2.56 9.35 2.36
CA ARG A 572 -2.05 9.17 0.99
C ARG A 572 -3.05 8.45 0.09
N ALA A 573 -3.73 7.43 0.62
CA ALA A 573 -4.77 6.71 -0.11
C ALA A 573 -5.91 7.65 -0.50
N MET A 574 -6.31 8.57 0.38
CA MET A 574 -7.34 9.57 0.09
C MET A 574 -6.91 10.58 -0.98
N GLN A 575 -5.67 11.10 -0.91
CA GLN A 575 -5.11 11.97 -1.97
C GLN A 575 -5.11 11.27 -3.35
N ARG A 576 -4.82 9.97 -3.39
CA ARG A 576 -4.90 9.17 -4.63
C ARG A 576 -6.34 8.91 -5.08
N LEU A 577 -7.28 8.83 -4.15
CA LEU A 577 -8.69 8.69 -4.46
C LEU A 577 -9.28 9.99 -5.00
N SER A 578 -8.85 11.16 -4.51
CA SER A 578 -9.30 12.44 -5.07
C SER A 578 -8.76 12.69 -6.49
N GLU A 579 -7.60 12.12 -6.85
CA GLU A 579 -7.07 12.19 -8.21
C GLU A 579 -7.91 11.40 -9.23
N THR A 580 -8.39 10.23 -8.84
CA THR A 580 -9.08 9.30 -9.75
C THR A 580 -10.60 9.36 -9.65
N LEU A 581 -11.12 9.74 -8.49
CA LEU A 581 -12.54 9.69 -8.10
C LEU A 581 -13.20 8.32 -8.34
N GLU A 582 -12.39 7.26 -8.43
CA GLU A 582 -12.86 5.90 -8.67
C GLU A 582 -13.23 5.20 -7.35
N VAL A 583 -14.36 5.60 -6.77
CA VAL A 583 -14.92 4.95 -5.59
C VAL A 583 -16.22 4.25 -5.98
N PRO A 584 -16.39 2.93 -5.70
CA PRO A 584 -17.65 2.25 -5.97
C PRO A 584 -18.74 2.84 -5.05
N PHE A 585 -19.98 2.79 -5.51
CA PHE A 585 -21.13 3.32 -4.76
C PHE A 585 -21.06 4.83 -4.49
N ALA A 586 -20.36 5.62 -5.33
CA ALA A 586 -20.24 7.07 -5.17
C ALA A 586 -21.60 7.77 -4.96
N ASP A 587 -22.62 7.38 -5.74
CA ASP A 587 -24.00 7.90 -5.64
C ASP A 587 -24.66 7.61 -4.29
N VAL A 588 -24.18 6.59 -3.57
CA VAL A 588 -24.63 6.20 -2.23
C VAL A 588 -23.82 6.89 -1.14
N LEU A 589 -22.51 7.01 -1.34
CA LEU A 589 -21.59 7.58 -0.36
C LEU A 589 -21.77 9.10 -0.24
N ALA A 590 -21.96 9.79 -1.36
CA ALA A 590 -22.13 11.23 -1.46
C ALA A 590 -23.30 11.58 -2.41
N PRO A 591 -24.55 11.32 -2.00
CA PRO A 591 -25.71 11.55 -2.86
C PRO A 591 -25.87 13.03 -3.18
N VAL A 592 -26.07 13.34 -4.46
CA VAL A 592 -26.37 14.70 -4.95
C VAL A 592 -27.84 14.78 -5.37
N SER A 593 -28.50 15.89 -5.05
CA SER A 593 -29.87 16.16 -5.51
C SER A 593 -29.86 16.37 -7.02
N THR A 594 -30.68 15.63 -7.75
CA THR A 594 -30.86 15.79 -9.20
C THR A 594 -32.31 16.12 -9.53
N THR A 595 -32.58 16.58 -10.76
CA THR A 595 -33.96 16.81 -11.24
C THR A 595 -34.81 15.54 -11.20
N ALA A 596 -34.19 14.37 -11.42
CA ALA A 596 -34.83 13.06 -11.35
C ALA A 596 -34.97 12.53 -9.91
N ASN A 597 -34.18 13.05 -8.96
CA ASN A 597 -34.18 12.61 -7.56
C ASN A 597 -33.98 13.82 -6.62
N PRO A 598 -35.04 14.62 -6.41
CA PRO A 598 -34.94 15.86 -5.63
C PRO A 598 -34.69 15.60 -4.14
N THR A 599 -35.15 14.46 -3.61
CA THR A 599 -35.09 14.06 -2.21
C THR A 599 -33.91 13.14 -1.87
N ARG A 600 -32.92 12.99 -2.78
CA ARG A 600 -31.74 12.13 -2.60
C ARG A 600 -32.09 10.68 -2.19
N HIS A 601 -33.22 10.15 -2.65
CA HIS A 601 -33.64 8.78 -2.33
C HIS A 601 -32.76 7.77 -3.07
N ILE A 602 -32.16 6.81 -2.36
CA ILE A 602 -31.21 5.86 -2.93
C ILE A 602 -31.85 4.48 -3.01
N GLU A 603 -31.90 3.89 -4.20
CA GLU A 603 -32.25 2.48 -4.39
C GLU A 603 -30.98 1.66 -4.66
N ILE A 604 -30.70 0.69 -3.78
CA ILE A 604 -29.51 -0.16 -3.89
C ILE A 604 -29.81 -1.34 -4.79
N GLN A 605 -29.28 -1.30 -6.01
CA GLN A 605 -29.39 -2.39 -6.98
C GLN A 605 -28.56 -3.62 -6.57
N PRO A 606 -28.89 -4.83 -7.07
CA PRO A 606 -28.05 -6.02 -6.88
C PRO A 606 -26.61 -5.83 -7.38
N PRO A 607 -25.64 -6.61 -6.87
CA PRO A 607 -24.27 -6.60 -7.38
C PRO A 607 -24.22 -6.81 -8.88
N ASN A 608 -23.33 -6.12 -9.59
CA ASN A 608 -23.32 -6.16 -11.05
C ASN A 608 -23.19 -7.61 -11.57
N TYR A 609 -22.25 -8.41 -11.07
CA TYR A 609 -22.14 -9.84 -11.44
C TYR A 609 -23.42 -10.67 -11.25
N ALA A 610 -24.33 -10.26 -10.35
CA ALA A 610 -25.59 -10.94 -10.06
C ALA A 610 -26.75 -10.44 -10.95
N THR A 611 -26.53 -9.39 -11.76
CA THR A 611 -27.50 -8.88 -12.75
C THR A 611 -27.42 -9.58 -14.10
N ARG A 612 -26.55 -10.59 -14.23
CA ARG A 612 -26.43 -11.39 -15.46
C ARG A 612 -27.77 -12.08 -15.73
N PRO A 613 -28.30 -12.05 -16.96
CA PRO A 613 -29.55 -12.75 -17.28
C PRO A 613 -29.48 -14.24 -16.96
N GLY A 614 -30.53 -14.75 -16.31
CA GLY A 614 -30.60 -16.14 -15.83
C GLY A 614 -29.72 -16.46 -14.62
N PHE A 615 -29.12 -15.46 -13.96
CA PHE A 615 -28.31 -15.70 -12.77
C PHE A 615 -29.14 -16.11 -11.55
N GLU A 616 -28.67 -17.13 -10.84
CA GLU A 616 -29.22 -17.59 -9.57
C GLU A 616 -28.08 -17.90 -8.61
N PHE A 617 -28.21 -17.45 -7.36
CA PHE A 617 -27.35 -17.89 -6.27
C PHE A 617 -27.73 -19.32 -5.85
N ASP A 618 -26.76 -20.21 -5.84
CA ASP A 618 -26.82 -21.50 -5.16
C ASP A 618 -26.64 -21.34 -3.64
N LEU A 619 -27.71 -21.58 -2.87
CA LEU A 619 -27.73 -21.53 -1.41
C LEU A 619 -27.52 -22.91 -0.77
N SER A 620 -27.36 -23.97 -1.56
CA SER A 620 -27.21 -25.35 -1.06
C SER A 620 -25.95 -25.53 -0.18
N ALA A 621 -24.97 -24.63 -0.31
CA ALA A 621 -23.76 -24.63 0.51
C ALA A 621 -24.00 -24.36 2.00
N VAL A 622 -25.18 -23.85 2.36
CA VAL A 622 -25.54 -23.50 3.75
C VAL A 622 -26.73 -24.32 4.27
N THR A 623 -27.33 -25.20 3.45
CA THR A 623 -28.46 -26.05 3.86
C THR A 623 -27.99 -27.30 4.61
N THR A 624 -28.77 -27.77 5.58
CA THR A 624 -28.54 -28.99 6.33
C THR A 624 -28.95 -30.20 5.48
N GLY A 625 -27.99 -30.79 4.76
CA GLY A 625 -28.22 -31.97 3.90
C GLY A 625 -27.94 -31.74 2.40
N GLY A 626 -27.53 -30.53 2.01
CA GLY A 626 -27.21 -30.20 0.62
C GLY A 626 -28.45 -30.10 -0.28
N GLU A 627 -29.61 -29.84 0.30
CA GLU A 627 -30.84 -29.60 -0.45
C GLU A 627 -30.67 -28.40 -1.38
N ALA A 628 -31.13 -28.58 -2.63
CA ALA A 628 -30.95 -27.62 -3.69
C ALA A 628 -31.87 -26.41 -3.49
N LEU A 629 -31.31 -25.29 -3.03
CA LEU A 629 -32.03 -24.04 -2.86
C LEU A 629 -31.39 -22.95 -3.72
N ARG A 630 -32.19 -22.24 -4.50
CA ARG A 630 -31.71 -21.21 -5.44
C ARG A 630 -32.40 -19.88 -5.26
N PHE A 631 -31.67 -18.80 -5.50
CA PHE A 631 -32.16 -17.44 -5.31
C PHE A 631 -31.83 -16.51 -6.47
N THR A 632 -32.85 -15.89 -7.05
CA THR A 632 -32.69 -14.77 -7.98
C THR A 632 -32.89 -13.44 -7.22
N PRO A 633 -31.92 -12.51 -7.27
CA PRO A 633 -32.10 -11.16 -6.71
C PRO A 633 -33.36 -10.47 -7.23
N GLY A 634 -34.07 -9.75 -6.35
CA GLY A 634 -35.32 -9.05 -6.70
C GLY A 634 -36.60 -9.86 -6.51
N ARG A 635 -36.52 -11.12 -6.07
CA ARG A 635 -37.68 -11.92 -5.60
C ARG A 635 -38.09 -11.58 -4.16
N ASP A 636 -39.20 -12.17 -3.68
CA ASP A 636 -39.67 -12.07 -2.29
C ASP A 636 -38.58 -12.53 -1.30
N ILE A 637 -37.99 -11.56 -0.61
CA ILE A 637 -36.92 -11.76 0.38
C ILE A 637 -37.46 -12.53 1.60
N GLU A 638 -38.69 -12.27 2.02
CA GLU A 638 -39.23 -12.81 3.28
C GLU A 638 -39.60 -14.29 3.13
N GLY A 639 -40.27 -14.66 2.03
CA GLY A 639 -40.61 -16.05 1.73
C GLY A 639 -39.37 -16.94 1.63
N LEU A 640 -38.35 -16.50 0.90
CA LEU A 640 -37.10 -17.27 0.78
C LEU A 640 -36.32 -17.32 2.10
N ALA A 641 -36.34 -16.24 2.90
CA ALA A 641 -35.70 -16.26 4.21
C ALA A 641 -36.32 -17.34 5.13
N ALA A 642 -37.65 -17.47 5.10
CA ALA A 642 -38.36 -18.51 5.85
C ALA A 642 -38.01 -19.92 5.37
N GLU A 643 -37.94 -20.14 4.05
CA GLU A 643 -37.50 -21.41 3.46
C GLU A 643 -36.06 -21.75 3.84
N LEU A 644 -35.13 -20.79 3.66
CA LEU A 644 -33.73 -20.97 4.04
C LEU A 644 -33.56 -21.29 5.53
N ALA A 645 -34.33 -20.64 6.41
CA ALA A 645 -34.28 -20.91 7.86
C ALA A 645 -34.79 -22.30 8.23
N GLN A 646 -35.71 -22.88 7.46
CA GLN A 646 -36.20 -24.26 7.67
C GLN A 646 -35.17 -25.30 7.22
N HIS A 647 -34.44 -25.01 6.15
CA HIS A 647 -33.50 -25.93 5.51
C HIS A 647 -32.04 -25.72 5.94
N SER A 648 -31.75 -24.83 6.90
CA SER A 648 -30.39 -24.54 7.36
C SER A 648 -30.33 -24.39 8.88
N SER A 649 -29.13 -24.24 9.42
CA SER A 649 -28.91 -23.90 10.83
C SER A 649 -29.03 -22.40 11.13
N LEU A 650 -29.42 -21.58 10.14
CA LEU A 650 -29.64 -20.14 10.32
C LEU A 650 -30.99 -19.89 10.99
N ASP A 651 -31.05 -18.97 11.94
CA ASP A 651 -32.35 -18.44 12.36
C ASP A 651 -32.97 -17.53 11.28
N HIS A 652 -34.26 -17.25 11.40
CA HIS A 652 -35.00 -16.42 10.42
C HIS A 652 -34.34 -15.05 10.18
N GLY A 653 -33.86 -14.38 11.23
CA GLY A 653 -33.18 -13.09 11.09
C GLY A 653 -31.85 -13.20 10.36
N GLN A 654 -31.08 -14.26 10.62
CA GLN A 654 -29.85 -14.57 9.90
C GLN A 654 -30.11 -14.95 8.44
N ALA A 655 -31.11 -15.78 8.17
CA ALA A 655 -31.50 -16.17 6.81
C ALA A 655 -31.97 -14.96 6.00
N LYS A 656 -32.80 -14.10 6.59
CA LYS A 656 -33.20 -12.82 6.00
C LYS A 656 -32.01 -11.94 5.70
N ALA A 657 -31.05 -11.82 6.61
CA ALA A 657 -29.82 -11.06 6.37
C ALA A 657 -28.98 -11.63 5.21
N VAL A 658 -28.95 -12.97 5.02
CA VAL A 658 -28.25 -13.59 3.89
C VAL A 658 -28.92 -13.19 2.57
N VAL A 659 -30.22 -13.45 2.43
CA VAL A 659 -30.98 -13.16 1.20
C VAL A 659 -30.94 -11.67 0.88
N SER A 660 -31.15 -10.84 1.90
CA SER A 660 -31.11 -9.37 1.81
C SER A 660 -29.75 -8.84 1.36
N SER A 661 -28.64 -9.44 1.83
CA SER A 661 -27.29 -9.05 1.43
C SER A 661 -26.99 -9.42 -0.01
N LEU A 662 -27.34 -10.64 -0.42
CA LEU A 662 -27.18 -11.10 -1.81
C LEU A 662 -28.01 -10.27 -2.83
N SER A 663 -29.06 -9.60 -2.35
CA SER A 663 -29.92 -8.75 -3.17
C SER A 663 -29.39 -7.33 -3.40
N ARG A 664 -28.31 -6.92 -2.71
CA ARG A 664 -27.85 -5.53 -2.69
C ARG A 664 -26.36 -5.43 -2.93
N SER A 665 -25.95 -4.50 -3.79
CA SER A 665 -24.55 -4.22 -4.06
C SER A 665 -23.82 -3.58 -2.86
N LEU A 666 -24.54 -2.86 -2.00
CA LEU A 666 -24.08 -2.43 -0.68
C LEU A 666 -25.07 -2.91 0.39
N ALA A 667 -24.66 -3.85 1.22
CA ALA A 667 -25.49 -4.48 2.24
C ALA A 667 -25.06 -4.07 3.66
N LEU A 668 -26.02 -3.68 4.49
CA LEU A 668 -25.81 -3.28 5.89
C LEU A 668 -26.47 -4.29 6.81
N ILE A 669 -25.67 -4.90 7.71
CA ILE A 669 -26.15 -5.85 8.73
C ILE A 669 -25.79 -5.31 10.11
N GLN A 670 -26.81 -5.01 10.91
CA GLN A 670 -26.67 -4.73 12.33
C GLN A 670 -26.60 -6.04 13.12
N ALA A 671 -25.49 -6.27 13.83
CA ALA A 671 -25.25 -7.48 14.60
C ALA A 671 -25.04 -7.17 16.09
N PRO A 672 -26.13 -7.14 16.90
CA PRO A 672 -26.05 -6.97 18.35
C PRO A 672 -25.18 -8.04 19.04
N PRO A 673 -24.77 -7.81 20.31
CA PRO A 673 -23.89 -8.73 21.03
C PRO A 673 -24.44 -10.16 21.07
N GLY A 674 -23.62 -11.14 20.69
CA GLY A 674 -23.99 -12.56 20.77
C GLY A 674 -24.90 -13.08 19.67
N THR A 675 -25.23 -12.29 18.65
CA THR A 675 -26.17 -12.70 17.56
C THR A 675 -25.55 -13.53 16.43
N GLY A 676 -24.26 -13.85 16.53
CA GLY A 676 -23.58 -14.71 15.56
C GLY A 676 -22.95 -13.97 14.38
N LYS A 677 -22.53 -12.70 14.55
CA LYS A 677 -21.82 -11.87 13.56
C LYS A 677 -20.85 -12.64 12.65
N SER A 678 -19.83 -13.27 13.25
CA SER A 678 -18.80 -13.97 12.48
C SER A 678 -19.31 -15.28 11.87
N TYR A 679 -20.27 -15.96 12.49
CA TYR A 679 -20.91 -17.16 11.91
C TYR A 679 -21.70 -16.80 10.64
N HIS A 680 -22.47 -15.72 10.69
CA HIS A 680 -23.21 -15.19 9.55
C HIS A 680 -22.27 -14.80 8.39
N GLY A 681 -21.15 -14.12 8.69
CA GLY A 681 -20.14 -13.77 7.70
C GLY A 681 -19.56 -14.99 6.98
N VAL A 682 -19.32 -16.10 7.69
CA VAL A 682 -18.87 -17.36 7.09
C VAL A 682 -19.90 -17.94 6.11
N GLN A 683 -21.19 -17.92 6.45
CA GLN A 683 -22.23 -18.46 5.56
C GLN A 683 -22.31 -17.68 4.24
N LEU A 684 -22.24 -16.35 4.30
CA LEU A 684 -22.17 -15.50 3.11
C LEU A 684 -20.92 -15.81 2.26
N ILE A 685 -19.76 -15.98 2.90
CA ILE A 685 -18.53 -16.33 2.21
C ILE A 685 -18.65 -17.68 1.49
N LYS A 686 -19.25 -18.70 2.12
CA LYS A 686 -19.47 -20.01 1.49
C LYS A 686 -20.29 -19.91 0.20
N ILE A 687 -21.39 -19.16 0.23
CA ILE A 687 -22.27 -18.94 -0.93
C ILE A 687 -21.51 -18.22 -2.05
N LEU A 688 -20.76 -17.17 -1.70
CA LEU A 688 -20.02 -16.36 -2.69
C LEU A 688 -18.83 -17.14 -3.27
N LEU A 689 -18.15 -17.98 -2.48
CA LEU A 689 -17.07 -18.84 -2.96
C LEU A 689 -17.55 -19.87 -3.99
N ALA A 690 -18.78 -20.40 -3.85
CA ALA A 690 -19.38 -21.28 -4.85
C ALA A 690 -19.49 -20.61 -6.23
N HIS A 691 -19.62 -19.27 -6.26
CA HIS A 691 -19.75 -18.47 -7.49
C HIS A 691 -18.45 -17.79 -7.91
N LYS A 692 -17.32 -18.05 -7.23
CA LYS A 692 -16.03 -17.39 -7.50
C LYS A 692 -15.59 -17.53 -8.96
N LYS A 693 -15.58 -18.76 -9.49
CA LYS A 693 -15.15 -19.04 -10.87
C LYS A 693 -16.20 -18.59 -11.91
N PRO A 694 -17.49 -18.97 -11.81
CA PRO A 694 -18.51 -18.60 -12.81
C PRO A 694 -18.69 -17.09 -13.00
N CYS A 695 -18.53 -16.31 -11.91
CA CYS A 695 -18.72 -14.86 -11.93
C CYS A 695 -17.40 -14.07 -11.98
N ASN A 696 -16.25 -14.75 -12.04
CA ASN A 696 -14.92 -14.16 -11.96
C ASN A 696 -14.81 -13.15 -10.80
N LEU A 697 -15.17 -13.58 -9.58
CA LEU A 697 -15.24 -12.70 -8.40
C LEU A 697 -13.87 -12.26 -7.88
N GLY A 698 -12.79 -12.95 -8.30
CA GLY A 698 -11.49 -12.83 -7.66
C GLY A 698 -11.51 -13.35 -6.21
N PRO A 699 -10.51 -13.01 -5.39
CA PRO A 699 -10.56 -13.28 -3.95
C PRO A 699 -11.61 -12.40 -3.26
N ILE A 700 -12.21 -12.93 -2.19
CA ILE A 700 -13.07 -12.15 -1.30
C ILE A 700 -12.18 -11.43 -0.28
N LEU A 701 -12.35 -10.11 -0.14
CA LEU A 701 -11.64 -9.33 0.88
C LEU A 701 -12.40 -9.39 2.20
N CYS A 702 -11.77 -9.95 3.23
CA CYS A 702 -12.25 -9.89 4.60
C CYS A 702 -11.48 -8.79 5.36
N VAL A 703 -12.19 -7.72 5.68
CA VAL A 703 -11.62 -6.52 6.29
C VAL A 703 -12.13 -6.35 7.72
N CYS A 704 -11.22 -6.07 8.67
CA CYS A 704 -11.57 -5.74 10.05
C CYS A 704 -10.77 -4.54 10.55
N PHE A 705 -11.23 -3.88 11.61
CA PHE A 705 -10.43 -2.82 12.25
C PHE A 705 -9.22 -3.39 13.01
N THR A 706 -9.43 -4.44 13.80
CA THR A 706 -8.41 -5.00 14.70
C THR A 706 -7.81 -6.31 14.17
N ASN A 707 -6.55 -6.58 14.53
CA ASN A 707 -5.91 -7.87 14.21
C ASN A 707 -6.61 -9.03 14.92
N HIS A 708 -7.14 -8.80 16.13
CA HIS A 708 -7.82 -9.85 16.90
C HIS A 708 -9.12 -10.31 16.22
N ALA A 709 -9.97 -9.36 15.79
CA ALA A 709 -11.19 -9.68 15.07
C ALA A 709 -10.87 -10.38 13.75
N LEU A 710 -9.88 -9.88 13.01
CA LEU A 710 -9.43 -10.51 11.76
C LEU A 710 -8.98 -11.96 11.98
N ASP A 711 -8.11 -12.19 12.96
CA ASP A 711 -7.55 -13.51 13.23
C ASP A 711 -8.68 -14.50 13.60
N GLN A 712 -9.63 -14.09 14.44
CA GLN A 712 -10.80 -14.91 14.79
C GLN A 712 -11.67 -15.27 13.58
N SER A 713 -11.93 -14.31 12.69
CA SER A 713 -12.76 -14.55 11.50
C SER A 713 -12.07 -15.49 10.50
N LEU A 714 -10.74 -15.37 10.34
CA LEU A 714 -9.97 -16.26 9.48
C LEU A 714 -9.81 -17.67 10.08
N GLU A 715 -9.64 -17.80 11.39
CA GLU A 715 -9.61 -19.10 12.06
C GLU A 715 -10.92 -19.87 11.88
N ARG A 716 -12.06 -19.19 12.01
CA ARG A 716 -13.37 -19.80 11.75
C ARG A 716 -13.53 -20.26 10.31
N LEU A 717 -13.02 -19.49 9.34
CA LEU A 717 -13.02 -19.90 7.94
C LEU A 717 -12.16 -21.15 7.73
N LEU A 718 -11.02 -21.27 8.42
CA LEU A 718 -10.20 -22.49 8.40
C LEU A 718 -10.94 -23.68 9.04
N ASP A 719 -11.62 -23.47 10.17
CA ASP A 719 -12.41 -24.51 10.86
C ASP A 719 -13.54 -25.04 9.97
N GLU A 720 -14.10 -24.18 9.13
CA GLU A 720 -15.19 -24.48 8.19
C GLU A 720 -14.70 -25.01 6.83
N GLY A 721 -13.41 -25.35 6.73
CA GLY A 721 -12.81 -26.00 5.56
C GLY A 721 -12.52 -25.08 4.39
N VAL A 722 -12.55 -23.75 4.58
CA VAL A 722 -12.17 -22.79 3.53
C VAL A 722 -10.67 -22.84 3.32
N SER A 723 -10.26 -23.26 2.12
CA SER A 723 -8.85 -23.37 1.73
C SER A 723 -8.34 -22.12 1.01
N ASN A 724 -7.01 -22.01 0.90
CA ASN A 724 -6.32 -20.95 0.15
C ASN A 724 -6.65 -19.53 0.66
N ILE A 725 -6.56 -19.38 1.98
CA ILE A 725 -6.66 -18.11 2.69
C ILE A 725 -5.27 -17.47 2.70
N VAL A 726 -5.22 -16.15 2.49
CA VAL A 726 -3.98 -15.36 2.64
C VAL A 726 -4.23 -14.25 3.65
N ARG A 727 -3.43 -14.19 4.69
CA ARG A 727 -3.51 -13.18 5.75
C ARG A 727 -2.40 -12.14 5.57
N ILE A 728 -2.77 -10.87 5.43
CA ILE A 728 -1.84 -9.74 5.29
C ILE A 728 -1.70 -9.02 6.63
N GLY A 729 -0.46 -8.94 7.12
CA GLY A 729 -0.13 -8.23 8.36
C GLY A 729 0.93 -8.96 9.17
N GLY A 730 1.70 -8.22 9.97
CA GLY A 730 2.80 -8.79 10.78
C GLY A 730 2.49 -9.04 12.25
N ARG A 731 1.30 -8.66 12.74
CA ARG A 731 0.97 -8.61 14.18
C ARG A 731 -0.06 -9.66 14.62
N SER A 732 -0.13 -10.81 13.94
CA SER A 732 -1.03 -11.90 14.42
C SER A 732 -0.39 -12.55 15.62
N LYS A 733 -1.23 -12.96 16.57
CA LYS A 733 -0.84 -13.81 17.69
C LYS A 733 -1.29 -15.26 17.50
N SER A 734 -1.94 -15.57 16.37
CA SER A 734 -2.42 -16.91 16.04
C SER A 734 -1.34 -17.71 15.33
N ASP A 735 -0.90 -18.79 15.96
CA ASP A 735 0.02 -19.76 15.36
C ASP A 735 -0.61 -20.48 14.17
N ARG A 736 -1.95 -20.69 14.19
CA ARG A 736 -2.70 -21.33 13.10
C ARG A 736 -2.67 -20.52 11.81
N LEU A 737 -2.51 -19.20 11.91
CA LEU A 737 -2.46 -18.29 10.77
C LEU A 737 -1.04 -18.02 10.26
N ALA A 738 0.00 -18.61 10.88
CA ALA A 738 1.39 -18.39 10.49
C ALA A 738 1.67 -18.86 9.05
N ASP A 739 1.20 -20.06 8.70
CA ASP A 739 1.43 -20.68 7.39
C ASP A 739 0.67 -20.01 6.23
N VAL A 740 -0.42 -19.31 6.53
CA VAL A 740 -1.24 -18.56 5.57
C VAL A 740 -0.87 -17.07 5.53
N ASN A 741 0.16 -16.65 6.26
CA ASN A 741 0.65 -15.28 6.19
C ASN A 741 1.30 -15.01 4.84
N LEU A 742 0.96 -13.89 4.18
CA LEU A 742 1.52 -13.53 2.87
C LEU A 742 3.06 -13.64 2.84
N ARG A 743 3.74 -13.23 3.90
CA ARG A 743 5.21 -13.28 3.99
C ARG A 743 5.77 -14.70 3.90
N GLU A 744 5.07 -15.68 4.46
CA GLU A 744 5.47 -17.08 4.45
C GLU A 744 5.06 -17.76 3.15
N VAL A 745 3.87 -17.44 2.63
CA VAL A 745 3.37 -17.98 1.35
C VAL A 745 4.26 -17.56 0.19
N VAL A 746 4.69 -16.29 0.14
CA VAL A 746 5.57 -15.78 -0.93
C VAL A 746 6.97 -16.40 -0.88
N GLN A 747 7.49 -16.77 0.30
CA GLN A 747 8.78 -17.45 0.41
C GLN A 747 8.79 -18.85 -0.22
N ARG A 748 7.62 -19.50 -0.29
CA ARG A 748 7.45 -20.82 -0.90
C ARG A 748 7.24 -20.77 -2.41
N LEU A 749 7.14 -19.55 -2.98
CA LEU A 749 6.83 -19.32 -4.38
C LEU A 749 8.09 -19.37 -5.25
N ASP A 750 8.04 -20.11 -6.35
CA ASP A 750 9.10 -20.09 -7.35
C ASP A 750 9.06 -18.78 -8.16
N LEU A 751 10.17 -18.04 -8.14
CA LEU A 751 10.37 -16.86 -8.97
C LEU A 751 10.60 -17.26 -10.44
N THR A 752 10.04 -16.48 -11.36
CA THR A 752 10.26 -16.64 -12.81
C THR A 752 11.71 -16.33 -13.18
N LYS A 753 12.12 -16.67 -14.39
CA LYS A 753 13.45 -16.32 -14.91
C LYS A 753 13.65 -14.81 -14.93
N THR A 754 12.66 -14.07 -15.42
CA THR A 754 12.66 -12.60 -15.46
C THR A 754 12.79 -12.02 -14.06
N GLU A 755 11.97 -12.46 -13.10
CA GLU A 755 12.03 -12.01 -11.71
C GLU A 755 13.38 -12.30 -11.05
N LYS A 756 13.95 -13.49 -11.25
CA LYS A 756 15.27 -13.85 -10.71
C LYS A 756 16.38 -12.97 -11.29
N SER A 757 16.38 -12.78 -12.61
CA SER A 757 17.38 -11.99 -13.32
C SER A 757 17.32 -10.52 -12.92
N GLU A 758 16.12 -9.92 -12.96
CA GLU A 758 15.89 -8.52 -12.61
C GLU A 758 16.18 -8.26 -11.13
N ARG A 759 15.74 -9.15 -10.24
CA ARG A 759 16.05 -9.04 -8.80
C ARG A 759 17.55 -9.07 -8.54
N PHE A 760 18.29 -9.95 -9.21
CA PHE A 760 19.74 -10.03 -9.05
C PHE A 760 20.41 -8.74 -9.53
N ARG A 761 20.07 -8.27 -10.74
CA ARG A 761 20.60 -7.04 -11.33
C ARG A 761 20.35 -5.82 -10.43
N LEU A 762 19.09 -5.61 -10.03
CA LEU A 762 18.69 -4.46 -9.20
C LEU A 762 19.25 -4.54 -7.78
N THR A 763 19.39 -5.74 -7.21
CA THR A 763 20.04 -5.88 -5.90
C THR A 763 21.50 -5.43 -5.98
N LYS A 764 22.20 -5.81 -7.05
CA LYS A 764 23.58 -5.39 -7.27
C LYS A 764 23.67 -3.87 -7.50
N GLU A 765 22.81 -3.31 -8.34
CA GLU A 765 22.76 -1.86 -8.60
C GLU A 765 22.51 -1.07 -7.32
N VAL A 766 21.57 -1.51 -6.48
CA VAL A 766 21.34 -0.92 -5.15
C VAL A 766 22.58 -1.02 -4.25
N GLU A 767 23.29 -2.14 -4.25
CA GLU A 767 24.51 -2.32 -3.45
C GLU A 767 25.67 -1.44 -3.94
N ASP A 768 25.81 -1.28 -5.26
CA ASP A 768 26.80 -0.42 -5.90
C ASP A 768 26.53 1.05 -5.55
N GLU A 769 25.28 1.53 -5.70
CA GLU A 769 24.86 2.89 -5.35
C GLU A 769 24.99 3.20 -3.84
N VAL A 770 24.65 2.24 -2.97
CA VAL A 770 24.85 2.37 -1.51
C VAL A 770 26.33 2.53 -1.18
N THR A 771 27.21 1.85 -1.90
CA THR A 771 28.67 1.97 -1.71
C THR A 771 29.15 3.35 -2.14
N GLU A 772 28.69 3.86 -3.28
CA GLU A 772 28.98 5.21 -3.75
C GLU A 772 28.47 6.28 -2.77
N LEU A 773 27.22 6.18 -2.32
CA LEU A 773 26.64 7.10 -1.35
C LEU A 773 27.41 7.14 -0.03
N LYS A 774 27.88 5.99 0.48
CA LYS A 774 28.74 5.95 1.68
C LYS A 774 30.07 6.67 1.47
N LEU A 775 30.69 6.54 0.29
CA LEU A 775 31.91 7.27 -0.04
C LEU A 775 31.67 8.78 -0.11
N ILE A 776 30.57 9.20 -0.74
CA ILE A 776 30.19 10.62 -0.83
C ILE A 776 29.92 11.20 0.57
N LEU A 777 29.19 10.48 1.44
CA LEU A 777 28.94 10.93 2.82
C LEU A 777 30.23 11.07 3.63
N ARG A 778 31.21 10.18 3.43
CA ARG A 778 32.54 10.32 4.03
C ARG A 778 33.24 11.59 3.52
N SER A 779 33.23 11.83 2.21
CA SER A 779 33.78 13.07 1.64
C SER A 779 33.07 14.32 2.16
N MET A 780 31.76 14.25 2.45
CA MET A 780 31.01 15.33 3.10
C MET A 780 31.50 15.60 4.53
N SER A 781 31.77 14.56 5.31
CA SER A 781 32.31 14.72 6.68
C SER A 781 33.73 15.32 6.70
N GLU A 782 34.47 15.18 5.59
CA GLU A 782 35.83 15.72 5.41
C GLU A 782 35.82 17.11 4.73
N LEU A 783 34.66 17.74 4.50
CA LEU A 783 34.57 19.06 3.87
C LEU A 783 35.32 20.14 4.65
N GLY A 784 36.07 20.98 3.94
CA GLY A 784 36.90 22.03 4.54
C GLY A 784 38.22 21.52 5.15
N SER A 785 38.48 20.21 5.11
CA SER A 785 39.81 19.66 5.37
C SER A 785 40.78 20.03 4.25
N GLN A 786 42.08 19.93 4.53
CA GLN A 786 43.11 20.20 3.52
C GLN A 786 42.99 19.29 2.29
N SER A 787 42.69 18.00 2.48
CA SER A 787 42.52 17.04 1.38
C SER A 787 41.34 17.41 0.49
N SER A 788 40.19 17.76 1.09
CA SER A 788 38.99 18.16 0.36
C SER A 788 39.21 19.42 -0.49
N ILE A 789 39.91 20.42 0.06
CA ILE A 789 40.22 21.66 -0.67
C ILE A 789 41.28 21.42 -1.75
N GLU A 790 42.30 20.60 -1.47
CA GLU A 790 43.33 20.24 -2.46
C GLU A 790 42.70 19.55 -3.68
N ASP A 791 41.83 18.56 -3.47
CA ASP A 791 41.16 17.86 -4.58
C ASP A 791 40.28 18.80 -5.41
N TYR A 792 39.54 19.71 -4.75
CA TYR A 792 38.74 20.72 -5.44
C TYR A 792 39.61 21.68 -6.28
N LEU A 793 40.69 22.21 -5.71
CA LEU A 793 41.57 23.13 -6.43
C LEU A 793 42.29 22.42 -7.57
N ARG A 794 42.65 21.14 -7.43
CA ARG A 794 43.32 20.36 -8.48
C ARG A 794 42.48 20.28 -9.75
N GLU A 795 41.18 20.09 -9.60
CA GLU A 795 40.25 19.91 -10.72
C GLU A 795 39.76 21.25 -11.29
N TRP A 796 39.45 22.24 -10.43
CA TRP A 796 38.75 23.46 -10.84
C TRP A 796 39.60 24.74 -10.82
N HIS A 797 40.67 24.79 -10.03
CA HIS A 797 41.59 25.93 -9.95
C HIS A 797 43.06 25.48 -9.95
N PRO A 798 43.57 24.89 -11.05
CA PRO A 798 44.89 24.26 -11.08
C PRO A 798 46.04 25.20 -10.72
N GLN A 799 45.91 26.50 -11.02
CA GLN A 799 46.89 27.53 -10.67
C GLN A 799 47.01 27.73 -9.16
N HIS A 800 45.88 27.79 -8.45
CA HIS A 800 45.83 27.91 -6.99
C HIS A 800 46.27 26.63 -6.31
N HIS A 801 45.93 25.46 -6.88
CA HIS A 801 46.47 24.18 -6.42
C HIS A 801 48.00 24.15 -6.52
N HIS A 802 48.55 24.59 -7.65
CA HIS A 802 50.01 24.65 -7.83
C HIS A 802 50.66 25.59 -6.81
N GLN A 803 50.12 26.78 -6.58
CA GLN A 803 50.68 27.73 -5.60
C GLN A 803 50.61 27.27 -4.13
N LEU A 804 49.59 26.49 -3.75
CA LEU A 804 49.39 26.03 -2.36
C LEU A 804 50.05 24.68 -2.06
N PHE A 805 50.05 23.76 -3.03
CA PHE A 805 50.36 22.34 -2.80
C PHE A 805 51.49 21.80 -3.69
N SER A 806 51.99 22.57 -4.67
CA SER A 806 53.19 22.17 -5.41
C SER A 806 54.41 22.20 -4.50
N LYS A 807 55.22 21.14 -4.56
CA LYS A 807 56.51 21.06 -3.87
C LYS A 807 57.66 21.62 -4.70
N ILE A 808 57.36 22.14 -5.89
CA ILE A 808 58.34 22.66 -6.84
C ILE A 808 58.05 24.15 -6.98
N ASP A 809 59.03 24.98 -6.64
CA ASP A 809 58.97 26.43 -6.86
C ASP A 809 59.21 26.79 -8.33
N GLU A 810 59.08 28.07 -8.68
CA GLU A 810 59.25 28.59 -10.04
C GLU A 810 60.66 28.35 -10.63
N GLU A 811 61.63 28.00 -9.78
CA GLU A 811 63.02 27.72 -10.14
C GLU A 811 63.37 26.22 -10.19
N GLY A 812 62.40 25.34 -9.91
CA GLY A 812 62.56 23.88 -10.01
C GLY A 812 63.10 23.18 -8.75
N PHE A 813 63.18 23.87 -7.61
CA PHE A 813 63.66 23.30 -6.36
C PHE A 813 62.54 22.61 -5.56
N VAL A 814 62.87 21.45 -4.97
CA VAL A 814 61.93 20.70 -4.13
C VAL A 814 61.94 21.25 -2.70
N THR A 815 60.83 21.84 -2.26
CA THR A 815 60.67 22.34 -0.89
C THR A 815 60.48 21.17 0.09
N VAL A 816 61.39 21.02 1.05
CA VAL A 816 61.35 19.95 2.06
C VAL A 816 60.63 20.46 3.32
N ASN A 817 59.30 20.32 3.34
CA ASN A 817 58.49 20.70 4.50
C ASN A 817 58.46 19.57 5.55
N ARG A 818 58.96 19.84 6.78
CA ARG A 818 59.04 18.83 7.87
C ARG A 818 57.68 18.48 8.51
N ARG A 819 56.59 19.18 8.17
CA ARG A 819 55.21 18.94 8.64
C ARG A 819 54.27 18.84 7.44
N GLN A 820 54.17 17.65 6.85
CA GLN A 820 53.22 17.38 5.76
C GLN A 820 51.77 17.55 6.27
N GLY A 821 50.91 18.25 5.52
CA GLY A 821 49.47 18.36 5.83
C GLY A 821 49.05 19.63 6.59
N SER A 822 49.84 20.71 6.56
CA SER A 822 49.50 21.99 7.21
C SER A 822 49.60 23.20 6.28
N GLU A 823 49.82 22.99 4.99
CA GLU A 823 50.02 24.00 3.94
C GLU A 823 48.83 24.97 3.87
N LEU A 824 47.61 24.46 3.92
CA LEU A 824 46.39 25.27 3.91
C LEU A 824 46.26 26.12 5.18
N GLN A 825 46.57 25.53 6.33
CA GLN A 825 46.50 26.22 7.62
C GLN A 825 47.59 27.28 7.75
N GLN A 826 48.78 27.04 7.19
CA GLN A 826 49.88 28.01 7.10
C GLN A 826 49.49 29.20 6.23
N TRP A 827 48.84 28.96 5.09
CA TRP A 827 48.34 30.05 4.24
C TRP A 827 47.26 30.89 4.93
N LEU A 828 46.32 30.25 5.64
CA LEU A 828 45.27 30.93 6.40
C LEU A 828 45.81 31.76 7.59
N THR A 829 46.97 31.39 8.15
CA THR A 829 47.54 32.01 9.37
C THR A 829 48.74 32.94 9.10
N ALA A 830 49.30 32.95 7.89
CA ALA A 830 50.45 33.79 7.54
C ALA A 830 50.17 35.32 7.68
N VAL A 831 51.23 36.06 8.04
CA VAL A 831 51.19 37.47 8.48
C VAL A 831 50.59 38.40 7.41
N PRO A 832 49.64 39.29 7.75
CA PRO A 832 48.97 40.13 6.76
C PRO A 832 49.89 41.18 6.14
N TRP A 833 49.84 41.33 4.80
CA TRP A 833 50.26 42.56 4.12
C TRP A 833 49.09 43.56 4.15
N ASP A 834 49.39 44.78 4.61
CA ASP A 834 48.64 46.06 4.59
C ASP A 834 47.08 46.04 4.57
N GLN A 835 46.45 46.84 5.44
CA GLN A 835 44.99 46.89 5.64
C GLN A 835 44.25 47.65 4.51
N LYS A 836 44.26 47.12 3.29
CA LYS A 836 43.43 47.60 2.18
C LYS A 836 42.02 46.99 2.21
N LYS A 837 41.03 47.69 1.62
CA LYS A 837 39.67 47.14 1.44
C LYS A 837 39.74 45.81 0.66
N PRO A 838 39.04 44.75 1.10
CA PRO A 838 39.10 43.45 0.44
C PRO A 838 38.48 43.52 -0.95
N ARG A 839 39.14 42.92 -1.95
CA ARG A 839 38.63 42.83 -3.33
C ARG A 839 37.36 41.95 -3.41
N PRO A 840 36.51 42.16 -4.44
CA PRO A 840 35.41 41.25 -4.77
C PRO A 840 35.90 39.81 -5.06
N ILE A 841 35.05 38.80 -4.82
CA ILE A 841 35.40 37.38 -5.01
C ILE A 841 35.82 37.08 -6.46
N ALA A 842 35.14 37.68 -7.44
CA ALA A 842 35.45 37.51 -8.87
C ALA A 842 36.88 37.95 -9.23
N GLU A 843 37.44 38.93 -8.52
CA GLU A 843 38.84 39.37 -8.73
C GLU A 843 39.84 38.47 -7.98
N LEU A 844 39.41 37.81 -6.90
CA LEU A 844 40.24 36.91 -6.09
C LEU A 844 40.39 35.52 -6.71
N GLU A 845 39.44 35.08 -7.55
CA GLU A 845 39.47 33.77 -8.22
C GLU A 845 40.65 33.58 -9.17
N ASN A 846 41.26 34.67 -9.67
CA ASN A 846 42.41 34.63 -10.58
C ASN A 846 43.64 35.36 -10.00
N ALA A 847 43.57 35.82 -8.75
CA ALA A 847 44.67 36.55 -8.12
C ALA A 847 45.72 35.61 -7.52
N ASP A 848 46.96 36.07 -7.49
CA ASP A 848 48.07 35.41 -6.80
C ASP A 848 47.79 35.31 -5.28
N LEU A 849 47.82 34.07 -4.77
CA LEU A 849 47.51 33.74 -3.38
C LEU A 849 48.49 34.35 -2.37
N HIS A 850 49.73 34.62 -2.79
CA HIS A 850 50.76 35.21 -1.93
C HIS A 850 50.50 36.70 -1.66
N ARG A 851 49.77 37.39 -2.55
CA ARG A 851 49.44 38.82 -2.46
C ARG A 851 48.10 39.12 -1.76
N MET A 852 47.46 38.12 -1.18
CA MET A 852 46.16 38.25 -0.50
C MET A 852 46.30 38.61 0.98
N THR A 853 45.40 39.47 1.47
CA THR A 853 45.26 39.73 2.91
C THR A 853 44.62 38.56 3.64
N ALA A 854 44.81 38.43 4.96
CA ALA A 854 44.17 37.36 5.75
C ALA A 854 42.63 37.34 5.63
N ARG A 855 42.00 38.50 5.44
CA ARG A 855 40.54 38.61 5.23
C ARG A 855 40.12 38.09 3.85
N GLU A 856 40.91 38.38 2.82
CA GLU A 856 40.69 37.85 1.46
C GLU A 856 40.89 36.33 1.41
N ARG A 857 41.94 35.81 2.06
CA ARG A 857 42.21 34.36 2.14
C ARG A 857 41.06 33.60 2.80
N ARG A 858 40.56 34.08 3.95
CA ARG A 858 39.39 33.45 4.62
C ARG A 858 38.12 33.53 3.77
N ARG A 859 37.92 34.62 3.02
CA ARG A 859 36.76 34.79 2.14
C ARG A 859 36.83 33.81 0.97
N LEU A 860 37.99 33.71 0.32
CA LEU A 860 38.23 32.79 -0.80
C LEU A 860 38.18 31.32 -0.34
N HIS A 861 38.74 31.00 0.82
CA HIS A 861 38.62 29.66 1.43
C HIS A 861 37.17 29.26 1.69
N ARG A 862 36.36 30.18 2.26
CA ARG A 862 34.93 29.93 2.46
C ARG A 862 34.22 29.71 1.13
N GLU A 863 34.57 30.47 0.10
CA GLU A 863 34.04 30.30 -1.25
C GLU A 863 34.40 28.93 -1.84
N TRP A 864 35.68 28.52 -1.78
CA TRP A 864 36.10 27.19 -2.23
C TRP A 864 35.41 26.08 -1.45
N THR A 865 35.29 26.23 -0.13
CA THR A 865 34.59 25.26 0.72
C THR A 865 33.11 25.16 0.32
N ALA A 866 32.45 26.29 0.07
CA ALA A 866 31.06 26.33 -0.36
C ALA A 866 30.85 25.69 -1.73
N LYS A 867 31.70 26.00 -2.72
CA LYS A 867 31.64 25.41 -4.07
C LYS A 867 32.00 23.92 -4.07
N ALA A 868 32.99 23.51 -3.28
CA ALA A 868 33.32 22.09 -3.10
C ALA A 868 32.14 21.34 -2.46
N ALA A 869 31.53 21.89 -1.41
CA ALA A 869 30.34 21.33 -0.78
C ALA A 869 29.15 21.22 -1.75
N GLU A 870 28.94 22.23 -2.60
CA GLU A 870 27.91 22.20 -3.65
C GLU A 870 28.13 21.06 -4.63
N LYS A 871 29.36 20.84 -5.10
CA LYS A 871 29.69 19.74 -6.02
C LYS A 871 29.49 18.36 -5.41
N VAL A 872 29.90 18.17 -4.15
CA VAL A 872 29.68 16.91 -3.42
C VAL A 872 28.18 16.67 -3.20
N ARG A 873 27.42 17.73 -2.93
CA ARG A 873 25.96 17.70 -2.76
C ARG A 873 25.23 17.37 -4.07
N GLU A 874 25.64 17.94 -5.21
CA GLU A 874 25.11 17.56 -6.53
C GLU A 874 25.30 16.06 -6.79
N LYS A 875 26.53 15.55 -6.60
CA LYS A 875 26.85 14.12 -6.73
C LYS A 875 25.98 13.25 -5.82
N PHE A 876 25.80 13.66 -4.56
CA PHE A 876 24.94 12.97 -3.60
C PHE A 876 23.50 12.85 -4.11
N TYR A 877 22.91 13.94 -4.63
CA TYR A 877 21.53 13.90 -5.11
C TYR A 877 21.36 13.07 -6.38
N THR A 878 22.35 13.07 -7.27
CA THR A 878 22.35 12.20 -8.45
C THR A 878 22.38 10.72 -8.05
N ALA A 879 23.30 10.32 -7.16
CA ALA A 879 23.39 8.95 -6.65
C ALA A 879 22.15 8.56 -5.83
N LEU A 880 21.60 9.48 -5.03
CA LEU A 880 20.38 9.25 -4.26
C LEU A 880 19.17 9.01 -5.19
N ALA A 881 19.07 9.75 -6.29
CA ALA A 881 18.03 9.55 -7.29
C ALA A 881 18.17 8.19 -8.01
N ALA A 882 19.39 7.79 -8.37
CA ALA A 882 19.68 6.48 -8.95
C ALA A 882 19.32 5.34 -7.98
N TYR A 883 19.76 5.43 -6.71
CA TYR A 883 19.37 4.49 -5.65
C TYR A 883 17.85 4.40 -5.49
N ASN A 884 17.15 5.53 -5.38
CA ASN A 884 15.70 5.54 -5.18
C ASN A 884 14.96 4.85 -6.33
N LYS A 885 15.40 5.09 -7.58
CA LYS A 885 14.85 4.44 -8.77
C LYS A 885 15.08 2.93 -8.76
N ALA A 886 16.32 2.48 -8.56
CA ALA A 886 16.64 1.06 -8.51
C ALA A 886 15.91 0.34 -7.34
N LYS A 887 15.76 1.04 -6.21
CA LYS A 887 15.04 0.56 -5.04
C LYS A 887 13.53 0.42 -5.30
N GLU A 888 12.92 1.38 -5.98
CA GLU A 888 11.52 1.33 -6.40
C GLU A 888 11.28 0.15 -7.35
N GLU A 889 12.13 -0.02 -8.37
CA GLU A 889 12.05 -1.17 -9.30
C GLU A 889 12.20 -2.51 -8.56
N LEU A 890 13.07 -2.60 -7.55
CA LEU A 890 13.22 -3.80 -6.73
C LEU A 890 11.97 -4.08 -5.87
N ASP A 891 11.33 -3.05 -5.33
CA ASP A 891 10.10 -3.20 -4.55
C ASP A 891 8.89 -3.53 -5.45
N ASN A 892 8.90 -3.11 -6.73
CA ASN A 892 7.92 -3.55 -7.73
C ASN A 892 7.98 -5.06 -7.99
N ILE A 893 9.18 -5.68 -7.98
CA ILE A 893 9.32 -7.14 -8.11
C ILE A 893 8.69 -7.86 -6.91
N ARG A 894 8.85 -7.32 -5.70
CA ARG A 894 8.19 -7.89 -4.52
C ARG A 894 6.67 -7.77 -4.62
N THR A 895 6.20 -6.60 -5.06
CA THR A 895 4.77 -6.35 -5.29
C THR A 895 4.20 -7.34 -6.31
N GLU A 896 4.94 -7.64 -7.39
CA GLU A 896 4.53 -8.65 -8.37
C GLU A 896 4.37 -10.04 -7.72
N THR A 897 5.36 -10.47 -6.94
CA THR A 897 5.30 -11.79 -6.29
C THR A 897 4.14 -11.89 -5.31
N ASP A 898 3.89 -10.83 -4.54
CA ASP A 898 2.77 -10.73 -3.62
C ASP A 898 1.44 -10.78 -4.40
N GLN A 899 1.34 -10.04 -5.50
CA GLN A 899 0.14 -10.00 -6.34
C GLN A 899 -0.23 -11.37 -6.91
N ARG A 900 0.75 -12.16 -7.38
CA ARG A 900 0.48 -13.51 -7.90
C ARG A 900 -0.14 -14.42 -6.84
N VAL A 901 0.38 -14.36 -5.61
CA VAL A 901 -0.18 -15.11 -4.48
C VAL A 901 -1.60 -14.65 -4.18
N LEU A 902 -1.82 -13.33 -4.09
CA LEU A 902 -3.13 -12.76 -3.76
C LEU A 902 -4.19 -13.04 -4.82
N ARG A 903 -3.86 -12.99 -6.11
CA ARG A 903 -4.81 -13.30 -7.20
C ARG A 903 -5.28 -14.75 -7.19
N GLN A 904 -4.45 -15.66 -6.72
CA GLN A 904 -4.81 -17.08 -6.62
C GLN A 904 -5.65 -17.37 -5.36
N ALA A 905 -5.57 -16.54 -4.32
CA ALA A 905 -6.26 -16.73 -3.06
C ALA A 905 -7.79 -16.82 -3.22
N ASN A 906 -8.44 -17.55 -2.32
CA ASN A 906 -9.90 -17.53 -2.17
C ASN A 906 -10.33 -16.38 -1.27
N ILE A 907 -9.62 -16.20 -0.15
CA ILE A 907 -9.87 -15.17 0.84
C ILE A 907 -8.58 -14.37 1.07
N ILE A 908 -8.70 -13.05 1.12
CA ILE A 908 -7.64 -12.18 1.62
C ILE A 908 -8.12 -11.53 2.91
N GLY A 909 -7.50 -11.88 4.02
CA GLY A 909 -7.76 -11.28 5.31
C GLY A 909 -6.80 -10.13 5.59
N ILE A 910 -7.33 -8.94 5.87
CA ILE A 910 -6.51 -7.75 6.11
C ILE A 910 -7.20 -6.75 7.06
N THR A 911 -6.43 -6.00 7.84
CA THR A 911 -6.97 -4.88 8.63
C THR A 911 -7.18 -3.65 7.75
N THR A 912 -8.10 -2.73 8.10
CA THR A 912 -8.32 -1.47 7.35
C THR A 912 -7.04 -0.64 7.15
N SER A 913 -6.21 -0.49 8.19
CA SER A 913 -4.91 0.19 8.07
C SER A 913 -3.93 -0.56 7.16
N GLY A 914 -3.92 -1.89 7.27
CA GLY A 914 -3.17 -2.78 6.39
C GLY A 914 -3.57 -2.65 4.92
N LEU A 915 -4.87 -2.46 4.64
CA LEU A 915 -5.38 -2.24 3.30
C LEU A 915 -4.86 -0.91 2.75
N ALA A 916 -5.00 0.19 3.49
CA ALA A 916 -4.49 1.49 3.06
C ALA A 916 -2.98 1.46 2.71
N ARG A 917 -2.19 0.69 3.48
CA ARG A 917 -0.75 0.48 3.20
C ARG A 917 -0.48 -0.29 1.91
N ASN A 918 -1.37 -1.21 1.52
CA ASN A 918 -1.21 -2.09 0.36
C ASN A 918 -2.20 -1.75 -0.76
N LEU A 919 -2.70 -0.51 -0.82
CA LEU A 919 -3.78 -0.11 -1.73
C LEU A 919 -3.44 -0.37 -3.20
N ASP A 920 -2.23 -0.01 -3.63
CA ASP A 920 -1.80 -0.17 -5.03
C ASP A 920 -1.72 -1.64 -5.45
N LEU A 921 -1.28 -2.50 -4.52
CA LEU A 921 -1.23 -3.95 -4.72
C LEU A 921 -2.66 -4.51 -4.83
N LEU A 922 -3.53 -4.18 -3.88
CA LEU A 922 -4.88 -4.75 -3.78
C LEU A 922 -5.79 -4.28 -4.92
N ARG A 923 -5.62 -3.05 -5.43
CA ARG A 923 -6.32 -2.56 -6.63
C ARG A 923 -6.09 -3.45 -7.86
N ARG A 924 -4.95 -4.15 -7.93
CA ARG A 924 -4.56 -5.04 -9.04
C ARG A 924 -4.96 -6.51 -8.85
N VAL A 925 -5.62 -6.85 -7.74
CA VAL A 925 -6.04 -8.22 -7.43
C VAL A 925 -7.40 -8.57 -8.02
N ASN A 926 -8.20 -7.56 -8.42
CA ASN A 926 -9.56 -7.68 -8.96
C ASN A 926 -10.53 -8.41 -8.02
N ALA A 927 -10.62 -7.92 -6.77
CA ALA A 927 -11.56 -8.45 -5.79
C ALA A 927 -12.92 -7.75 -5.91
N LYS A 928 -13.96 -8.49 -6.32
CA LYS A 928 -15.31 -7.94 -6.50
C LYS A 928 -16.15 -7.89 -5.23
N VAL A 929 -15.76 -8.67 -4.22
CA VAL A 929 -16.51 -8.79 -2.96
C VAL A 929 -15.65 -8.30 -1.80
N LEU A 930 -16.22 -7.39 -1.01
CA LEU A 930 -15.66 -6.91 0.25
C LEU A 930 -16.64 -7.22 1.39
N LEU A 931 -16.16 -7.93 2.41
CA LEU A 931 -16.87 -8.15 3.67
C LEU A 931 -16.11 -7.43 4.78
N CYS A 932 -16.76 -6.44 5.41
CA CYS A 932 -16.19 -5.68 6.52
C CYS A 932 -16.89 -6.05 7.82
N GLU A 933 -16.15 -6.63 8.77
CA GLU A 933 -16.65 -6.93 10.11
C GLU A 933 -16.22 -5.85 11.11
N GLY A 934 -17.15 -5.44 11.97
CA GLY A 934 -16.93 -4.33 12.90
C GLY A 934 -17.07 -2.96 12.23
N ALA A 935 -17.91 -2.85 11.19
CA ALA A 935 -18.05 -1.63 10.39
C ALA A 935 -18.50 -0.39 11.20
N GLY A 936 -19.17 -0.58 12.33
CA GLY A 936 -19.55 0.50 13.25
C GLY A 936 -18.38 1.11 14.04
N GLU A 937 -17.28 0.38 14.19
CA GLU A 937 -16.06 0.81 14.91
C GLU A 937 -14.97 1.34 13.95
N VAL A 938 -15.24 1.38 12.64
CA VAL A 938 -14.29 1.82 11.62
C VAL A 938 -14.59 3.25 11.20
N LEU A 939 -13.60 4.15 11.27
CA LEU A 939 -13.71 5.50 10.72
C LEU A 939 -14.05 5.43 9.23
N GLU A 940 -14.95 6.31 8.78
CA GLU A 940 -15.36 6.36 7.38
C GLU A 940 -14.18 6.60 6.43
N SER A 941 -13.19 7.41 6.84
CA SER A 941 -11.94 7.61 6.08
C SER A 941 -11.22 6.29 5.78
N HIS A 942 -11.15 5.37 6.75
CA HIS A 942 -10.55 4.05 6.55
C HIS A 942 -11.40 3.16 5.63
N LEU A 943 -12.72 3.12 5.83
CA LEU A 943 -13.59 2.27 5.02
C LEU A 943 -13.70 2.75 3.57
N SER A 944 -13.72 4.06 3.32
CA SER A 944 -13.68 4.65 1.98
C SER A 944 -12.42 4.22 1.21
N THR A 945 -11.27 4.11 1.88
CA THR A 945 -10.05 3.59 1.23
C THR A 945 -10.10 2.08 0.97
N ALA A 946 -10.96 1.33 1.66
CA ALA A 946 -11.15 -0.10 1.47
C ALA A 946 -12.06 -0.45 0.28
N LEU A 947 -12.91 0.49 -0.14
CA LEU A 947 -13.79 0.36 -1.30
C LEU A 947 -12.98 0.45 -2.60
N LEU A 948 -12.32 -0.66 -2.98
CA LEU A 948 -11.52 -0.73 -4.20
C LEU A 948 -12.39 -0.54 -5.45
N PRO A 949 -11.86 0.02 -6.55
CA PRO A 949 -12.62 0.25 -7.79
C PRO A 949 -13.24 -1.02 -8.42
N SER A 950 -12.72 -2.21 -8.08
CA SER A 950 -13.23 -3.51 -8.56
C SER A 950 -14.39 -4.06 -7.72
N VAL A 951 -14.66 -3.49 -6.54
CA VAL A 951 -15.74 -3.97 -5.66
C VAL A 951 -17.09 -3.70 -6.32
N GLU A 952 -17.85 -4.77 -6.52
CA GLU A 952 -19.24 -4.76 -7.02
C GLU A 952 -20.23 -5.12 -5.90
N HIS A 953 -19.75 -5.72 -4.80
CA HIS A 953 -20.54 -6.15 -3.65
C HIS A 953 -19.80 -5.87 -2.34
N ALA A 954 -20.31 -4.93 -1.54
CA ALA A 954 -19.79 -4.59 -0.22
C ALA A 954 -20.80 -4.98 0.87
N ILE A 955 -20.37 -5.82 1.80
CA ILE A 955 -21.18 -6.31 2.93
C ILE A 955 -20.57 -5.76 4.21
N LEU A 956 -21.28 -4.82 4.85
CA LEU A 956 -20.84 -4.18 6.08
C LEU A 956 -21.61 -4.77 7.26
N ILE A 957 -20.90 -5.47 8.14
CA ILE A 957 -21.45 -6.08 9.35
C ILE A 957 -20.93 -5.30 10.55
N GLY A 958 -21.81 -4.59 11.24
CA GLY A 958 -21.44 -3.70 12.32
C GLY A 958 -22.57 -3.51 13.32
N ASP A 959 -22.37 -2.59 14.25
CA ASP A 959 -23.42 -2.16 15.16
C ASP A 959 -23.21 -0.71 15.57
N HIS A 960 -24.10 0.18 15.14
CA HIS A 960 -24.01 1.62 15.41
C HIS A 960 -24.50 2.00 16.81
N GLN A 961 -25.05 1.04 17.57
CA GLN A 961 -25.45 1.24 18.96
C GLN A 961 -24.38 0.78 19.97
N GLN A 962 -23.22 0.32 19.48
CA GLN A 962 -22.05 0.00 20.29
C GLN A 962 -20.98 1.11 20.16
N LEU A 963 -19.71 0.78 20.44
CA LEU A 963 -18.62 1.74 20.38
C LEU A 963 -18.45 2.31 18.98
N ARG A 964 -18.32 3.63 18.92
CA ARG A 964 -17.90 4.36 17.72
C ARG A 964 -16.38 4.23 17.51
N PRO A 965 -15.88 4.55 16.31
CA PRO A 965 -14.45 4.64 16.06
C PRO A 965 -13.78 5.63 17.00
N HIS A 966 -12.61 5.27 17.51
CA HIS A 966 -11.86 6.13 18.41
C HIS A 966 -11.14 7.26 17.65
N VAL A 967 -11.39 8.51 18.05
CA VAL A 967 -10.67 9.72 17.61
C VAL A 967 -9.67 10.17 18.67
N GLN A 968 -8.52 10.69 18.26
CA GLN A 968 -7.49 11.18 19.17
C GLN A 968 -7.84 12.54 19.78
N ASN A 969 -8.50 13.40 18.99
CA ASN A 969 -8.93 14.73 19.40
C ASN A 969 -10.43 14.72 19.75
N TYR A 970 -10.73 14.82 21.05
CA TYR A 970 -12.10 14.85 21.56
C TYR A 970 -12.92 16.02 20.99
N ASP A 971 -12.29 17.15 20.63
CA ASP A 971 -12.98 18.30 20.04
C ASP A 971 -13.49 18.04 18.60
N LEU A 972 -13.15 16.90 18.00
CA LEU A 972 -13.69 16.43 16.72
C LEU A 972 -14.77 15.34 16.89
N SER A 973 -14.95 14.83 18.12
CA SER A 973 -15.97 13.82 18.44
C SER A 973 -17.35 14.46 18.52
N ILE A 974 -18.36 13.72 18.07
CA ILE A 974 -19.79 14.08 18.19
C ILE A 974 -20.23 14.27 19.64
N GLU A 975 -19.57 13.62 20.60
CA GLU A 975 -19.89 13.69 22.02
C GLU A 975 -19.45 15.02 22.66
N SER A 976 -18.55 15.76 22.00
CA SER A 976 -18.12 17.08 22.46
C SER A 976 -19.04 18.18 21.95
N ARG A 977 -19.24 19.22 22.77
CA ARG A 977 -20.11 20.37 22.41
C ARG A 977 -19.66 21.07 21.12
N GLY A 978 -18.35 21.19 20.92
CA GLY A 978 -17.76 21.79 19.73
C GLY A 978 -17.67 20.80 18.57
N GLY A 979 -17.39 19.52 18.84
CA GLY A 979 -17.14 18.51 17.82
C GLY A 979 -18.37 17.90 17.19
N ALA A 980 -19.56 18.09 17.76
CA ALA A 980 -20.83 17.74 17.12
C ALA A 980 -20.99 18.30 15.70
N GLN A 981 -20.40 19.47 15.41
CA GLN A 981 -20.39 20.07 14.07
C GLN A 981 -19.48 19.34 13.08
N TYR A 982 -18.50 18.57 13.55
CA TYR A 982 -17.55 17.81 12.74
C TYR A 982 -17.96 16.34 12.67
N ALA A 983 -18.30 15.71 13.79
CA ALA A 983 -18.70 14.30 13.90
C ALA A 983 -17.73 13.34 13.18
N LEU A 984 -16.43 13.43 13.50
CA LEU A 984 -15.39 12.61 12.86
C LEU A 984 -15.51 11.12 13.24
N ASP A 985 -15.93 10.84 14.46
CA ASP A 985 -16.21 9.51 14.99
C ASP A 985 -17.56 8.93 14.53
N LEU A 986 -18.26 9.56 13.58
CA LEU A 986 -19.38 8.92 12.90
C LEU A 986 -18.85 7.90 11.89
N SER A 987 -19.12 6.62 12.10
CA SER A 987 -18.73 5.57 11.13
C SER A 987 -19.57 5.69 9.85
N LEU A 988 -19.02 5.20 8.73
CA LEU A 988 -19.80 5.11 7.48
C LEU A 988 -21.06 4.27 7.68
N PHE A 989 -20.95 3.18 8.46
CA PHE A 989 -22.09 2.32 8.76
C PHE A 989 -23.21 3.08 9.47
N GLU A 990 -22.87 3.85 10.51
CA GLU A 990 -23.83 4.69 11.23
C GLU A 990 -24.41 5.78 10.32
N ARG A 991 -23.58 6.47 9.53
CA ARG A 991 -24.04 7.52 8.60
C ARG A 991 -25.03 7.00 7.55
N LEU A 992 -24.84 5.77 7.08
CA LEU A 992 -25.74 5.15 6.10
C LEU A 992 -27.05 4.65 6.72
N VAL A 993 -27.02 4.20 7.98
CA VAL A 993 -28.23 3.74 8.70
C VAL A 993 -29.02 4.91 9.30
N GLN A 994 -28.33 5.95 9.76
CA GLN A 994 -28.89 7.14 10.41
C GLN A 994 -28.18 8.39 9.85
N PRO A 995 -28.57 8.86 8.64
CA PRO A 995 -27.96 10.04 8.06
C PRO A 995 -28.25 11.29 8.90
N GLN A 996 -27.22 12.12 9.09
CA GLN A 996 -27.37 13.44 9.73
C GLN A 996 -27.87 14.51 8.77
N ASP A 997 -27.71 14.29 7.46
CA ASP A 997 -28.24 15.17 6.42
C ASP A 997 -29.77 15.10 6.39
N ILE A 998 -30.41 16.25 6.58
CA ILE A 998 -31.87 16.41 6.65
C ILE A 998 -32.56 15.93 5.35
N LEU A 999 -31.86 15.97 4.22
CA LEU A 999 -32.40 15.57 2.92
C LEU A 999 -32.12 14.09 2.57
N ALA A 1000 -31.25 13.41 3.31
CA ALA A 1000 -30.88 12.03 3.02
C ALA A 1000 -31.79 11.03 3.77
N HIS A 1001 -32.14 9.93 3.12
CA HIS A 1001 -32.95 8.87 3.71
C HIS A 1001 -32.06 7.73 4.23
N PRO A 1002 -32.42 7.08 5.36
CA PRO A 1002 -31.77 5.86 5.84
C PRO A 1002 -31.71 4.78 4.76
N LEU A 1003 -30.56 4.13 4.60
CA LEU A 1003 -30.47 2.94 3.77
C LEU A 1003 -31.11 1.72 4.47
N PRO A 1004 -31.70 0.80 3.70
CA PRO A 1004 -32.22 -0.44 4.26
C PRO A 1004 -31.09 -1.27 4.88
N PHE A 1005 -31.29 -1.73 6.10
CA PHE A 1005 -30.37 -2.63 6.81
C PHE A 1005 -31.14 -3.81 7.41
N CYS A 1006 -30.43 -4.90 7.71
CA CYS A 1006 -30.98 -6.06 8.42
C CYS A 1006 -30.40 -6.16 9.83
N ARG A 1007 -31.25 -6.41 10.83
CA ARG A 1007 -30.82 -6.64 12.21
C ARG A 1007 -30.88 -8.12 12.55
N LEU A 1008 -29.79 -8.66 13.11
CA LEU A 1008 -29.81 -10.00 13.71
C LEU A 1008 -30.52 -9.93 15.07
N GLN A 1009 -31.45 -10.85 15.32
CA GLN A 1009 -32.38 -10.72 16.46
C GLN A 1009 -32.11 -11.70 17.61
N ILE A 1010 -31.49 -12.87 17.37
CA ILE A 1010 -31.35 -13.92 18.40
C ILE A 1010 -29.94 -13.93 18.99
N GLN A 1011 -29.79 -13.54 20.25
CA GLN A 1011 -28.52 -13.60 20.98
C GLN A 1011 -28.31 -14.98 21.63
N ARG A 1012 -27.06 -15.45 21.61
CA ARG A 1012 -26.63 -16.80 22.03
C ARG A 1012 -25.47 -16.79 23.04
N ARG A 1013 -25.19 -15.65 23.68
CA ARG A 1013 -24.03 -15.47 24.56
C ARG A 1013 -24.42 -15.28 26.03
N MET A 1014 -25.39 -14.41 26.28
CA MET A 1014 -25.72 -13.93 27.62
C MET A 1014 -26.93 -14.67 28.18
N HIS A 1015 -26.92 -15.03 29.46
CA HIS A 1015 -28.13 -15.51 30.12
C HIS A 1015 -29.20 -14.38 30.12
N PRO A 1016 -30.53 -14.67 30.01
CA PRO A 1016 -31.63 -13.70 30.07
C PRO A 1016 -31.50 -12.58 31.11
N SER A 1017 -31.15 -12.89 32.37
CA SER A 1017 -30.91 -11.89 33.42
C SER A 1017 -29.83 -10.83 33.12
N ILE A 1018 -28.90 -11.10 32.19
CA ILE A 1018 -27.88 -10.16 31.74
C ILE A 1018 -28.34 -9.47 30.45
N SER A 1019 -28.86 -10.24 29.48
CA SER A 1019 -29.31 -9.67 28.19
C SER A 1019 -30.50 -8.73 28.34
N GLN A 1020 -31.32 -8.90 29.38
CA GLN A 1020 -32.44 -8.00 29.71
C GLN A 1020 -31.98 -6.54 29.84
N LEU A 1021 -30.82 -6.27 30.45
CA LEU A 1021 -30.27 -4.90 30.55
C LEU A 1021 -30.06 -4.28 29.18
N VAL A 1022 -29.50 -5.07 28.26
CA VAL A 1022 -29.18 -4.64 26.89
C VAL A 1022 -30.46 -4.50 26.05
N GLN A 1023 -31.44 -5.38 26.27
CA GLN A 1023 -32.74 -5.37 25.60
C GLN A 1023 -33.57 -4.15 25.99
N GLU A 1024 -33.67 -3.84 27.29
CA GLU A 1024 -34.48 -2.74 27.81
C GLU A 1024 -33.91 -1.35 27.46
N THR A 1025 -32.59 -1.24 27.24
CA THR A 1025 -31.96 0.05 26.97
C THR A 1025 -31.65 0.31 25.49
N LEU A 1026 -31.11 -0.68 24.77
CA LEU A 1026 -30.53 -0.47 23.43
C LEU A 1026 -31.30 -1.21 22.33
N TYR A 1027 -31.68 -2.48 22.58
CA TYR A 1027 -32.25 -3.37 21.56
C TYR A 1027 -33.56 -4.02 21.99
N PRO A 1028 -34.70 -3.30 21.91
CA PRO A 1028 -36.00 -3.83 22.35
C PRO A 1028 -36.40 -5.15 21.68
N ASP A 1029 -36.03 -5.33 20.41
CA ASP A 1029 -36.38 -6.51 19.60
C ASP A 1029 -35.41 -7.69 19.77
N LEU A 1030 -34.40 -7.60 20.65
CA LEU A 1030 -33.42 -8.66 20.87
C LEU A 1030 -34.05 -9.84 21.62
N GLN A 1031 -33.86 -11.05 21.11
CA GLN A 1031 -34.41 -12.29 21.66
C GLN A 1031 -33.30 -13.20 22.17
N ASN A 1032 -33.62 -14.04 23.16
CA ASN A 1032 -32.69 -15.01 23.74
C ASN A 1032 -32.88 -16.38 23.07
N ALA A 1033 -31.80 -17.02 22.63
CA ALA A 1033 -31.86 -18.43 22.23
C ALA A 1033 -32.19 -19.33 23.43
N GLU A 1034 -32.87 -20.44 23.21
CA GLU A 1034 -33.22 -21.38 24.30
C GLU A 1034 -31.99 -21.89 25.06
N SER A 1035 -30.86 -22.05 24.36
CA SER A 1035 -29.60 -22.53 24.94
C SER A 1035 -29.00 -21.62 26.01
N VAL A 1036 -29.32 -20.32 26.03
CA VAL A 1036 -28.76 -19.40 27.03
C VAL A 1036 -29.53 -19.42 28.35
N SER A 1037 -30.78 -19.89 28.33
CA SER A 1037 -31.62 -20.01 29.52
C SER A 1037 -31.17 -21.15 30.43
N SER A 1038 -30.44 -22.12 29.88
CA SER A 1038 -29.89 -23.27 30.63
C SER A 1038 -28.44 -23.06 31.11
N LEU A 1039 -27.86 -21.86 30.92
CA LEU A 1039 -26.51 -21.56 31.41
C LEU A 1039 -26.46 -21.66 32.95
N PRO A 1040 -25.45 -22.35 33.51
CA PRO A 1040 -25.37 -22.56 34.96
C PRO A 1040 -25.10 -21.26 35.71
N ASP A 1041 -25.44 -21.26 37.01
CA ASP A 1041 -25.07 -20.17 37.90
C ASP A 1041 -23.55 -20.11 38.15
N VAL A 1042 -23.08 -18.93 38.56
CA VAL A 1042 -21.66 -18.70 38.83
C VAL A 1042 -21.28 -19.35 40.16
N VAL A 1043 -20.41 -20.36 40.12
CA VAL A 1043 -19.96 -21.11 41.29
C VAL A 1043 -19.25 -20.19 42.27
N GLY A 1044 -19.58 -20.30 43.55
CA GLY A 1044 -19.07 -19.43 44.59
C GLY A 1044 -19.77 -18.06 44.68
N MET A 1045 -20.77 -17.79 43.82
CA MET A 1045 -21.53 -16.54 43.83
C MET A 1045 -23.02 -16.80 44.05
N ARG A 1046 -23.67 -15.96 44.88
CA ARG A 1046 -25.12 -16.08 45.14
C ARG A 1046 -25.98 -15.68 43.93
N ARG A 1047 -25.52 -14.71 43.15
CA ARG A 1047 -26.18 -14.19 41.94
C ARG A 1047 -25.14 -14.00 40.86
N ARG A 1048 -25.50 -14.29 39.61
CA ARG A 1048 -24.64 -14.05 38.45
C ARG A 1048 -24.48 -12.57 38.08
N LEU A 1049 -25.41 -11.72 38.55
CA LEU A 1049 -25.44 -10.30 38.27
C LEU A 1049 -25.88 -9.54 39.52
N PHE A 1050 -25.07 -8.56 39.91
CA PHE A 1050 -25.33 -7.65 41.03
C PHE A 1050 -24.49 -6.38 40.86
N TRP A 1051 -24.90 -5.30 41.52
CA TRP A 1051 -24.16 -4.05 41.57
C TRP A 1051 -23.58 -3.89 42.96
N MET A 1052 -22.26 -3.80 43.08
CA MET A 1052 -21.58 -3.55 44.35
C MET A 1052 -21.53 -2.04 44.58
N HIS A 1053 -22.40 -1.55 45.45
CA HIS A 1053 -22.37 -0.15 45.87
C HIS A 1053 -21.29 0.07 46.94
N HIS A 1054 -20.47 1.11 46.77
CA HIS A 1054 -19.55 1.62 47.79
C HIS A 1054 -19.42 3.13 47.65
N GLU A 1055 -18.97 3.79 48.73
CA GLU A 1055 -18.73 5.24 48.78
C GLU A 1055 -17.25 5.57 49.03
N GLN A 1056 -16.35 4.60 48.84
CA GLN A 1056 -14.90 4.79 49.01
C GLN A 1056 -14.34 5.73 47.94
N PRO A 1057 -13.63 6.81 48.33
CA PRO A 1057 -13.12 7.80 47.40
C PRO A 1057 -11.97 7.26 46.55
N GLU A 1058 -11.80 7.84 45.37
CA GLU A 1058 -10.63 7.57 44.51
C GLU A 1058 -9.33 8.00 45.19
N ASN A 1059 -8.23 7.37 44.80
CA ASN A 1059 -6.90 7.71 45.29
C ASN A 1059 -6.54 9.15 44.87
N HIS A 1060 -6.03 9.95 45.82
CA HIS A 1060 -5.47 11.25 45.49
C HIS A 1060 -4.31 11.11 44.50
N ALA A 1061 -4.36 11.86 43.41
CA ALA A 1061 -3.29 11.93 42.42
C ALA A 1061 -2.00 12.48 43.06
N GLY A 1062 -1.15 11.61 43.58
CA GLY A 1062 0.20 11.95 44.00
C GLY A 1062 0.98 12.48 42.81
N ASP A 1063 1.51 13.71 42.95
CA ASP A 1063 2.38 14.41 42.00
C ASP A 1063 1.96 14.34 40.53
N GLY A 1064 0.99 15.19 40.13
CA GLY A 1064 0.96 15.97 38.87
C GLY A 1064 1.24 15.34 37.49
N LEU A 1065 1.47 14.04 37.40
CA LEU A 1065 1.93 13.28 36.23
C LEU A 1065 0.95 12.16 35.83
N ASN A 1066 0.04 11.76 36.73
CA ASN A 1066 -1.01 10.78 36.42
C ASN A 1066 -2.35 11.47 36.13
N THR A 1067 -2.79 11.40 34.87
CA THR A 1067 -4.12 11.85 34.41
C THR A 1067 -5.17 10.73 34.42
N SER A 1068 -4.92 9.67 35.20
CA SER A 1068 -5.79 8.49 35.30
C SER A 1068 -6.34 8.40 36.73
N HIS A 1069 -7.57 7.95 36.84
CA HIS A 1069 -8.25 7.72 38.11
C HIS A 1069 -8.02 6.28 38.55
N THR A 1070 -7.80 6.08 39.84
CA THR A 1070 -7.64 4.74 40.43
C THR A 1070 -8.34 4.71 41.78
N ASN A 1071 -8.94 3.59 42.14
CA ASN A 1071 -9.58 3.39 43.44
C ASN A 1071 -9.01 2.13 44.09
N ALA A 1072 -8.23 2.28 45.17
CA ALA A 1072 -7.57 1.17 45.85
C ALA A 1072 -8.57 0.15 46.40
N TYR A 1073 -9.73 0.60 46.88
CA TYR A 1073 -10.78 -0.29 47.37
C TYR A 1073 -11.35 -1.16 46.24
N GLU A 1074 -11.64 -0.57 45.08
CA GLU A 1074 -12.13 -1.31 43.91
C GLU A 1074 -11.10 -2.32 43.41
N VAL A 1075 -9.82 -1.95 43.40
CA VAL A 1075 -8.72 -2.84 43.01
C VAL A 1075 -8.62 -4.03 43.97
N GLU A 1076 -8.64 -3.78 45.28
CA GLU A 1076 -8.56 -4.84 46.29
C GLU A 1076 -9.77 -5.78 46.19
N MET A 1077 -10.99 -5.23 46.09
CA MET A 1077 -12.22 -6.01 45.96
C MET A 1077 -12.26 -6.81 44.66
N THR A 1078 -11.83 -6.24 43.54
CA THR A 1078 -11.78 -6.94 42.25
C THR A 1078 -10.76 -8.08 42.31
N ALA A 1079 -9.57 -7.83 42.85
CA ALA A 1079 -8.54 -8.86 43.02
C ALA A 1079 -9.02 -9.98 43.94
N ALA A 1080 -9.69 -9.64 45.05
CA ALA A 1080 -10.28 -10.61 45.96
C ALA A 1080 -11.38 -11.44 45.30
N LEU A 1081 -12.24 -10.83 44.48
CA LEU A 1081 -13.31 -11.51 43.75
C LEU A 1081 -12.75 -12.47 42.69
N VAL A 1082 -11.81 -12.02 41.86
CA VAL A 1082 -11.15 -12.88 40.86
C VAL A 1082 -10.46 -14.05 41.56
N LYS A 1083 -9.74 -13.76 42.65
CA LYS A 1083 -9.11 -14.79 43.48
C LYS A 1083 -10.15 -15.78 44.00
N HIS A 1084 -11.25 -15.32 44.58
CA HIS A 1084 -12.33 -16.16 45.09
C HIS A 1084 -12.91 -17.10 44.02
N LEU A 1085 -13.18 -16.57 42.81
CA LEU A 1085 -13.70 -17.34 41.68
C LEU A 1085 -12.71 -18.42 41.21
N VAL A 1086 -11.42 -18.08 41.07
CA VAL A 1086 -10.38 -19.06 40.69
C VAL A 1086 -10.22 -20.14 41.77
N HIS A 1087 -10.30 -19.78 43.05
CA HIS A 1087 -10.19 -20.74 44.16
C HIS A 1087 -11.39 -21.71 44.26
N GLN A 1088 -12.49 -21.45 43.57
CA GLN A 1088 -13.56 -22.44 43.44
C GLN A 1088 -13.12 -23.67 42.63
N GLY A 1089 -12.02 -23.56 41.86
CA GLY A 1089 -11.46 -24.65 41.05
C GLY A 1089 -12.25 -24.98 39.78
N VAL A 1090 -13.31 -24.22 39.49
CA VAL A 1090 -14.17 -24.39 38.30
C VAL A 1090 -13.71 -23.51 37.14
N TYR A 1091 -13.22 -22.30 37.45
CA TYR A 1091 -12.83 -21.29 36.45
C TYR A 1091 -11.32 -21.17 36.35
N LYS A 1092 -10.80 -21.09 35.12
CA LYS A 1092 -9.41 -20.76 34.85
C LYS A 1092 -9.20 -19.25 34.82
N SER A 1093 -7.96 -18.81 34.99
CA SER A 1093 -7.62 -17.38 34.96
C SER A 1093 -7.86 -16.71 33.61
N ASP A 1094 -7.85 -17.46 32.51
CA ASP A 1094 -8.14 -16.97 31.16
C ASP A 1094 -9.64 -16.93 30.83
N GLU A 1095 -10.51 -17.42 31.73
CA GLU A 1095 -11.97 -17.40 31.59
C GLU A 1095 -12.62 -16.22 32.33
N ILE A 1096 -11.86 -15.45 33.12
CA ILE A 1096 -12.34 -14.33 33.97
C ILE A 1096 -11.87 -12.97 33.46
#